data_AF-A0A4S9TCA0-F1
#
_entry.id   AF-A0A4S9TCA0-F1
#
_cell.length_a   1.000
_cell.length_b   1.000
_cell.length_c   1.000
_cell.angle_alpha   90.00
_cell.angle_beta   90.00
_cell.angle_gamma   90.00
#
_symmetry.space_group_name_H-M   'P 1'
#
loop_
_entity.id
_entity.type
_entity.pdbx_description
1 polymer ?
#
loop_
_entity_poly.entity_id
_entity_poly.type
_entity_poly.pdbx_seq_one_letter_code
_entity_poly.pdbx_strand_id
1 'polypeptide(L)'
;MAQSHTNEEAVTTTTTFFISNLHCPSCITSIQICLEDLGIQPTSISHSIIHHSVTIRHNPETLPNTITSSLEKAGFEVFSVAQADREPTFRPWQPGDTGINEDWGLEQAVQRWKTAWKDKDVEVENSRKRKRHVEQCAQCLKELRSLGSSEALMEKAQPFSDASDIERGVSISTEEGDAAKDTEKLGSVTTATPELFRATFSIDGMTCSACVTNVSQAISQHSFAQDINVNLLSNSATVTFSGRDNDKVILESIDDAGYDISLNEIEKLGNKQKQSPDEHTWKATFSVTGMTCAACVRSLTAGLEEPAWITNVQVNLISNSATVAFEGTKDKAKDIVVIIEELGFDASVENLQGVDATQSSSTERNIALRVTGMYCHHCPPRILQALSDRFGKDVTIDEECSVTSPLLKLRYQPQPPTLTLRHIIDTINAVDDEVQVSIFNPPTLEQRSREIHAAERRKILLRFTLSLVTAVPTFIIGIVYMTLLNHENGGRRYLMQHIWAGTVSRADWALFMMGTVIYFFAADIFHIRSLQGIYLMWKPSSKTPLSHRLLRFGNMNMLISLGTSIAYFASIAALAINATSAKAMGEGQAYYFDSVVFLTLFLLGGRGLEAWSKAKTGDAVAALGSLRPDTALLVTHATSSDGTMTLNKTATELLEVGDVVRVLHGSSPPFDGTIIDGETRFDEASLTGEARLIAKHAGDQVFSGTINKGSPIDVRLTSISGTSMLDQIIKVVREGQTKRAPVERVADIITSRFVPLIVLIGIATWIIWLSLGLSGALPLEYLDSEIGGWPFWSLQFSIAVFVVACPCGIGLAAPTALFVGGGLAAKYGILVKGGGEAFQEASMLDCVVFDKTGTLTQGTAPAVTDCKTFGNNDEKIMMMAKALEENSSHPVARAVVEHSKAKIQETEGTQALNVEELPGKGLKGTFDIDSETQITAIIGNEALMANFDVRIDLESKKLIESWKQQGKSIALLSTSSSSSNTGFTLAAAFAIADPLRPEAATIVKWLQDQGLEVWMVSGDNATTANSVGAAVGIPSSNIMAGVLPEQKADKIKYLQQTLVPRHSRGLIGSRKQRATVAMCGDGINDAPALATADLSIAIGSGSDVALSTASFVLVTSDLRALVRLLELSRVVFRRVVLNFAWALVYNLVALPVAAGALYAITSGGKHVRLDPVWASLAMALSSVSVVSSSLLLRTRIPILGFRPSKVM
;
A
#
# COMPACT_ATOMS: atom_id res chain seq x y z
N MET A 1 -14.09 -44.94 -6.82
CA MET A 1 -12.83 -44.18 -6.67
C MET A 1 -13.09 -42.74 -7.07
N ALA A 2 -13.67 -41.97 -6.14
CA ALA A 2 -13.90 -40.54 -6.28
C ALA A 2 -13.55 -39.96 -4.91
N GLN A 3 -12.43 -39.23 -4.83
CA GLN A 3 -12.03 -38.51 -3.62
C GLN A 3 -12.71 -37.14 -3.64
N SER A 4 -13.51 -36.89 -2.61
CA SER A 4 -14.11 -35.60 -2.27
C SER A 4 -13.06 -34.73 -1.57
N HIS A 5 -12.88 -33.51 -2.08
CA HIS A 5 -12.04 -32.48 -1.47
C HIS A 5 -12.81 -31.78 -0.33
N THR A 6 -12.29 -31.84 0.89
CA THR A 6 -12.60 -30.93 2.00
C THR A 6 -11.58 -29.77 1.99
N ASN A 7 -12.07 -28.54 2.12
CA ASN A 7 -11.28 -27.30 2.14
C ASN A 7 -10.92 -26.96 3.60
N GLU A 8 -9.77 -27.40 4.09
CA GLU A 8 -9.10 -26.74 5.22
C GLU A 8 -8.57 -25.37 4.72
N GLU A 9 -8.96 -24.26 5.34
CA GLU A 9 -8.23 -23.00 5.17
C GLU A 9 -6.87 -23.12 5.87
N ALA A 10 -5.89 -23.65 5.13
CA ALA A 10 -4.51 -23.77 5.57
C ALA A 10 -3.97 -22.42 6.08
N VAL A 11 -3.36 -22.39 7.26
CA VAL A 11 -2.56 -21.25 7.75
C VAL A 11 -1.55 -20.90 6.66
N THR A 12 -1.64 -19.71 6.06
CA THR A 12 -0.75 -19.30 4.96
C THR A 12 0.19 -18.19 5.40
N THR A 13 1.50 -18.37 5.18
CA THR A 13 2.50 -17.33 5.39
C THR A 13 2.72 -16.55 4.10
N THR A 14 2.92 -15.23 4.23
CA THR A 14 3.22 -14.36 3.09
C THR A 14 4.72 -14.02 3.09
N THR A 15 5.43 -14.40 2.01
CA THR A 15 6.86 -14.15 1.85
C THR A 15 7.12 -13.33 0.59
N THR A 16 7.81 -12.20 0.72
CA THR A 16 8.22 -11.30 -0.35
C THR A 16 9.69 -11.48 -0.68
N PHE A 17 9.98 -11.90 -1.90
CA PHE A 17 11.32 -12.07 -2.47
C PHE A 17 11.65 -10.85 -3.31
N PHE A 18 12.76 -10.18 -3.03
CA PHE A 18 13.28 -9.09 -3.86
C PHE A 18 14.24 -9.65 -4.89
N ILE A 19 13.91 -9.51 -6.17
CA ILE A 19 14.62 -10.09 -7.30
C ILE A 19 15.16 -8.96 -8.17
N SER A 20 16.49 -8.78 -8.19
CA SER A 20 17.13 -7.64 -8.88
C SER A 20 16.89 -7.65 -10.39
N ASN A 21 16.73 -8.83 -10.99
CA ASN A 21 16.60 -9.00 -12.43
C ASN A 21 15.14 -9.19 -12.93
N LEU A 22 14.16 -8.73 -12.14
CA LEU A 22 12.74 -8.78 -12.47
C LEU A 22 12.34 -7.59 -13.37
N HIS A 23 12.31 -7.79 -14.69
CA HIS A 23 12.04 -6.69 -15.63
C HIS A 23 10.86 -6.90 -16.56
N CYS A 24 10.30 -8.11 -16.59
CA CYS A 24 9.26 -8.46 -17.54
C CYS A 24 8.31 -9.53 -17.00
N PRO A 25 7.06 -9.56 -17.49
CA PRO A 25 6.05 -10.57 -17.13
C PRO A 25 6.43 -12.00 -17.46
N SER A 26 7.27 -12.22 -18.47
CA SER A 26 7.80 -13.56 -18.73
C SER A 26 8.64 -14.07 -17.56
N CYS A 27 9.34 -13.19 -16.82
CA CYS A 27 10.00 -13.58 -15.57
C CYS A 27 8.98 -14.07 -14.54
N ILE A 28 7.81 -13.45 -14.43
CA ILE A 28 6.76 -13.88 -13.50
C ILE A 28 6.18 -15.23 -13.90
N THR A 29 5.90 -15.45 -15.19
CA THR A 29 5.47 -16.76 -15.66
C THR A 29 6.53 -17.82 -15.39
N SER A 30 7.82 -17.50 -15.59
CA SER A 30 8.94 -18.39 -15.23
C SER A 30 8.99 -18.66 -13.72
N ILE A 31 8.78 -17.66 -12.87
CA ILE A 31 8.72 -17.82 -11.42
C ILE A 31 7.56 -18.73 -11.03
N GLN A 32 6.37 -18.53 -11.62
CA GLN A 32 5.21 -19.37 -11.38
C GLN A 32 5.48 -20.83 -11.78
N ILE A 33 6.09 -21.05 -12.94
CA ILE A 33 6.52 -22.39 -13.37
C ILE A 33 7.55 -22.99 -12.40
N CYS A 34 8.52 -22.20 -11.92
CA CYS A 34 9.50 -22.67 -10.94
C CYS A 34 8.89 -23.02 -9.58
N LEU A 35 7.81 -22.34 -9.18
CA LEU A 35 7.07 -22.65 -7.96
C LEU A 35 6.20 -23.90 -8.12
N GLU A 36 5.56 -24.07 -9.29
CA GLU A 36 4.81 -25.28 -9.65
C GLU A 36 5.73 -26.53 -9.74
N ASP A 37 6.97 -26.35 -10.18
CA ASP A 37 8.00 -27.40 -10.23
C ASP A 37 8.45 -27.84 -8.82
N LEU A 38 8.41 -26.95 -7.83
CA LEU A 38 8.69 -27.27 -6.41
C LEU A 38 7.53 -28.02 -5.72
N GLY A 39 6.40 -28.23 -6.41
CA GLY A 39 5.20 -28.83 -5.81
C GLY A 39 4.48 -27.90 -4.83
N ILE A 40 4.85 -26.61 -4.82
CA ILE A 40 4.19 -25.60 -4.00
C ILE A 40 2.95 -25.16 -4.77
N GLN A 41 1.76 -25.29 -4.17
CA GLN A 41 0.55 -24.61 -4.64
C GLN A 41 0.39 -23.30 -3.84
N PRO A 42 0.98 -22.18 -4.31
CA PRO A 42 0.76 -20.91 -3.63
C PRO A 42 -0.71 -20.51 -3.76
N THR A 43 -1.32 -20.13 -2.65
CA THR A 43 -2.72 -19.64 -2.64
C THR A 43 -2.85 -18.31 -3.40
N SER A 44 -1.78 -17.51 -3.41
CA SER A 44 -1.67 -16.35 -4.30
C SER A 44 -0.20 -16.00 -4.56
N ILE A 45 0.09 -15.51 -5.78
CA ILE A 45 1.36 -14.90 -6.15
C ILE A 45 1.05 -13.47 -6.60
N SER A 46 1.52 -12.47 -5.86
CA SER A 46 1.54 -11.09 -6.30
C SER A 46 2.98 -10.68 -6.61
N HIS A 47 3.17 -9.74 -7.51
CA HIS A 47 4.50 -9.34 -7.96
C HIS A 47 4.49 -7.88 -8.37
N SER A 48 5.60 -7.20 -8.18
CA SER A 48 5.82 -5.86 -8.65
C SER A 48 7.15 -5.76 -9.39
N ILE A 49 7.05 -5.60 -10.71
CA ILE A 49 8.19 -5.26 -11.58
C ILE A 49 8.73 -3.86 -11.22
N ILE A 50 7.92 -3.00 -10.61
CA ILE A 50 8.36 -1.69 -10.15
C ILE A 50 9.18 -1.84 -8.87
N HIS A 51 8.75 -2.69 -7.93
CA HIS A 51 9.49 -2.90 -6.68
C HIS A 51 10.57 -3.99 -6.76
N HIS A 52 10.71 -4.65 -7.91
CA HIS A 52 11.59 -5.80 -8.08
C HIS A 52 11.27 -6.87 -7.02
N SER A 53 9.98 -7.10 -6.76
CA SER A 53 9.53 -7.99 -5.69
C SER A 53 8.48 -9.00 -6.17
N VAL A 54 8.49 -10.18 -5.57
CA VAL A 54 7.50 -11.23 -5.75
C VAL A 54 7.04 -11.69 -4.38
N THR A 55 5.77 -11.48 -4.09
CA THR A 55 5.13 -11.87 -2.84
C THR A 55 4.33 -13.15 -3.07
N ILE A 56 4.67 -14.19 -2.32
CA ILE A 56 4.14 -15.52 -2.45
C ILE A 56 3.43 -15.86 -1.15
N ARG A 57 2.16 -16.22 -1.25
CA ARG A 57 1.39 -16.76 -0.14
C ARG A 57 1.44 -18.27 -0.20
N HIS A 58 2.13 -18.90 0.75
CA HIS A 58 2.45 -20.32 0.74
C HIS A 58 2.28 -20.96 2.12
N ASN A 59 2.31 -22.29 2.18
CA ASN A 59 2.23 -23.03 3.44
C ASN A 59 3.50 -22.73 4.30
N PRO A 60 3.36 -22.46 5.61
CA PRO A 60 4.46 -22.20 6.54
C PRO A 60 5.54 -23.29 6.59
N GLU A 61 5.23 -24.54 6.22
CA GLU A 61 6.21 -25.64 6.18
C GLU A 61 7.29 -25.45 5.10
N THR A 62 7.01 -24.64 4.08
CA THR A 62 7.98 -24.36 3.01
C THR A 62 8.97 -23.28 3.43
N LEU A 63 10.22 -23.69 3.69
CA LEU A 63 11.30 -22.78 4.07
C LEU A 63 11.61 -21.77 2.95
N PRO A 64 11.69 -20.46 3.26
CA PRO A 64 12.00 -19.41 2.27
C PRO A 64 13.31 -19.66 1.52
N ASN A 65 14.31 -20.26 2.18
CA ASN A 65 15.60 -20.60 1.56
C ASN A 65 15.46 -21.60 0.40
N THR A 66 14.49 -22.53 0.48
CA THR A 66 14.22 -23.49 -0.59
C THR A 66 13.69 -22.77 -1.83
N ILE A 67 12.76 -21.82 -1.62
CA ILE A 67 12.21 -20.97 -2.69
C ILE A 67 13.32 -20.10 -3.29
N THR A 68 14.13 -19.44 -2.46
CA THR A 68 15.30 -18.65 -2.91
C THR A 68 16.24 -19.49 -3.77
N SER A 69 16.62 -20.68 -3.31
CA SER A 69 17.53 -21.56 -4.06
C SER A 69 16.96 -22.01 -5.41
N SER A 70 15.64 -22.18 -5.51
CA SER A 70 14.97 -22.54 -6.76
C SER A 70 14.90 -21.35 -7.71
N LEU A 71 14.60 -20.16 -7.19
CA LEU A 71 14.63 -18.92 -7.95
C LEU A 71 16.04 -18.62 -8.48
N GLU A 72 17.08 -18.79 -7.66
CA GLU A 72 18.48 -18.63 -8.08
C GLU A 72 18.90 -19.67 -9.12
N LYS A 73 18.51 -20.94 -8.94
CA LYS A 73 18.71 -21.98 -9.98
C LYS A 73 17.95 -21.66 -11.27
N ALA A 74 16.86 -20.92 -11.17
CA ALA A 74 16.13 -20.41 -12.31
C ALA A 74 16.76 -19.14 -12.93
N GLY A 75 17.89 -18.68 -12.40
CA GLY A 75 18.57 -17.49 -12.89
C GLY A 75 18.01 -16.18 -12.35
N PHE A 76 17.15 -16.20 -11.32
CA PHE A 76 16.70 -15.00 -10.62
C PHE A 76 17.69 -14.62 -9.53
N GLU A 77 18.14 -13.38 -9.56
CA GLU A 77 19.05 -12.83 -8.56
C GLU A 77 18.24 -12.35 -7.35
N VAL A 78 18.10 -13.21 -6.33
CA VAL A 78 17.37 -12.85 -5.09
C VAL A 78 18.28 -12.00 -4.20
N PHE A 79 17.92 -10.73 -4.05
CA PHE A 79 18.67 -9.75 -3.27
C PHE A 79 18.34 -9.81 -1.77
N SER A 80 17.05 -9.94 -1.44
CA SER A 80 16.61 -10.08 -0.05
C SER A 80 15.24 -10.77 0.04
N VAL A 81 14.91 -11.29 1.22
CA VAL A 81 13.62 -11.95 1.50
C VAL A 81 12.99 -11.30 2.74
N ALA A 82 11.68 -11.05 2.69
CA ALA A 82 10.89 -10.50 3.79
C ALA A 82 9.66 -11.36 4.04
N GLN A 83 9.45 -11.84 5.27
CA GLN A 83 8.23 -12.54 5.66
C GLN A 83 7.30 -11.59 6.43
N ALA A 84 5.99 -11.77 6.27
CA ALA A 84 4.99 -10.97 6.98
C ALA A 84 4.99 -11.24 8.50
N ASP A 85 5.31 -12.47 8.91
CA ASP A 85 5.20 -12.93 10.31
C ASP A 85 6.55 -13.11 11.03
N ARG A 86 7.67 -12.85 10.34
CA ARG A 86 9.03 -12.88 10.90
C ARG A 86 9.86 -11.77 10.27
N GLU A 87 10.68 -11.10 11.06
CA GLU A 87 11.56 -10.08 10.51
C GLU A 87 12.49 -10.64 9.42
N PRO A 88 12.75 -9.86 8.37
CA PRO A 88 13.63 -10.27 7.28
C PRO A 88 15.01 -10.60 7.84
N THR A 89 15.52 -11.80 7.57
CA THR A 89 16.93 -12.14 7.76
C THR A 89 17.77 -11.21 6.89
N PHE A 90 18.28 -10.14 7.51
CA PHE A 90 19.22 -9.23 6.85
C PHE A 90 20.55 -9.96 6.67
N ARG A 91 20.88 -10.33 5.43
CA ARG A 91 22.29 -10.50 5.05
C ARG A 91 22.80 -9.11 4.67
N PRO A 92 23.72 -8.50 5.43
CA PRO A 92 24.42 -7.33 4.95
C PRO A 92 25.06 -7.68 3.61
N TRP A 93 24.96 -6.81 2.61
CA TRP A 93 25.83 -6.91 1.45
C TRP A 93 27.27 -6.71 1.94
N GLN A 94 27.97 -7.82 2.19
CA GLN A 94 29.41 -7.86 2.35
C GLN A 94 30.00 -8.13 0.96
N PRO A 95 30.99 -7.36 0.47
CA PRO A 95 31.65 -7.56 -0.83
C PRO A 95 32.47 -8.87 -0.94
N GLY A 96 31.98 -9.99 -0.40
CA GLY A 96 32.71 -11.26 -0.34
C GLY A 96 31.89 -12.50 0.05
N ASP A 97 30.58 -12.39 0.34
CA ASP A 97 29.81 -13.53 0.86
C ASP A 97 28.81 -14.13 -0.15
N THR A 98 28.98 -13.81 -1.44
CA THR A 98 28.44 -14.64 -2.51
C THR A 98 29.50 -15.67 -2.92
N GLY A 99 29.31 -16.91 -2.51
CA GLY A 99 29.79 -18.09 -3.26
C GLY A 99 29.17 -18.23 -4.65
N ILE A 100 28.73 -17.12 -5.25
CA ILE A 100 28.33 -16.98 -6.63
C ILE A 100 29.44 -16.14 -7.27
N ASN A 101 30.26 -16.85 -8.03
CA ASN A 101 31.29 -16.34 -8.93
C ASN A 101 30.84 -15.06 -9.63
N GLU A 102 31.33 -13.91 -9.15
CA GLU A 102 31.64 -12.79 -10.02
C GLU A 102 32.92 -13.18 -10.79
N ASP A 103 32.91 -12.96 -12.11
CA ASP A 103 34.01 -13.16 -13.06
C ASP A 103 34.31 -14.59 -13.56
N TRP A 104 33.62 -15.00 -14.63
CA TRP A 104 34.17 -15.94 -15.60
C TRP A 104 35.21 -15.21 -16.49
N GLY A 105 36.44 -15.05 -15.98
CA GLY A 105 37.54 -14.44 -16.72
C GLY A 105 38.92 -14.81 -16.18
N LEU A 106 39.93 -14.80 -17.06
CA LEU A 106 41.32 -15.29 -16.92
C LEU A 106 42.09 -14.89 -15.62
N GLU A 107 41.57 -13.99 -14.81
CA GLU A 107 42.20 -13.44 -13.60
C GLU A 107 42.25 -14.43 -12.43
N GLN A 108 41.36 -15.43 -12.41
CA GLN A 108 41.34 -16.49 -11.39
C GLN A 108 42.56 -17.44 -11.47
N ALA A 109 43.18 -17.58 -12.64
CA ALA A 109 44.42 -18.35 -12.81
C ALA A 109 45.64 -17.63 -12.22
N VAL A 110 45.62 -16.29 -12.21
CA VAL A 110 46.72 -15.44 -11.72
C VAL A 110 46.55 -15.14 -10.22
N GLN A 111 45.31 -14.98 -9.73
CA GLN A 111 45.07 -14.76 -8.30
C GLN A 111 45.34 -16.00 -7.44
N ARG A 112 45.06 -17.22 -7.92
CA ARG A 112 45.43 -18.47 -7.22
C ARG A 112 46.95 -18.62 -6.98
N TRP A 113 47.77 -17.91 -7.75
CA TRP A 113 49.22 -17.89 -7.57
C TRP A 113 49.70 -16.80 -6.61
N LYS A 114 48.91 -15.71 -6.43
CA LYS A 114 49.23 -14.58 -5.53
C LYS A 114 48.67 -14.74 -4.12
N THR A 115 47.55 -15.43 -3.94
CA THR A 115 46.92 -15.62 -2.61
C THR A 115 47.68 -16.60 -1.71
N ALA A 116 48.57 -17.42 -2.27
CA ALA A 116 49.45 -18.28 -1.48
C ALA A 116 50.48 -17.52 -0.59
N TRP A 117 50.59 -16.19 -0.72
CA TRP A 117 51.62 -15.39 -0.03
C TRP A 117 51.08 -14.35 0.97
N LYS A 118 49.75 -14.21 1.15
CA LYS A 118 49.16 -13.09 1.92
C LYS A 118 48.42 -13.44 3.23
N ASP A 119 48.40 -14.71 3.64
CA ASP A 119 47.76 -15.14 4.89
C ASP A 119 48.56 -14.84 6.17
N LYS A 120 49.81 -14.40 6.07
CA LYS A 120 50.65 -14.15 7.26
C LYS A 120 50.36 -12.85 8.02
N ASP A 121 49.73 -11.85 7.39
CA ASP A 121 49.58 -10.52 8.01
C ASP A 121 48.31 -10.37 8.87
N VAL A 122 47.24 -11.12 8.55
CA VAL A 122 45.96 -11.06 9.29
C VAL A 122 46.03 -11.83 10.62
N GLU A 123 46.83 -12.89 10.66
CA GLU A 123 47.00 -13.73 11.86
C GLU A 123 47.83 -13.02 12.94
N VAL A 124 48.73 -12.12 12.54
CA VAL A 124 49.56 -11.31 13.45
C VAL A 124 48.76 -10.18 14.13
N GLU A 125 47.81 -9.57 13.42
CA GLU A 125 46.93 -8.51 13.95
C GLU A 125 45.97 -9.08 15.03
N ASN A 126 45.38 -10.25 14.75
CA ASN A 126 44.47 -10.93 15.69
C ASN A 126 45.19 -11.47 16.93
N SER A 127 46.44 -11.93 16.77
CA SER A 127 47.32 -12.32 17.89
C SER A 127 47.63 -11.15 18.83
N ARG A 128 47.87 -9.95 18.29
CA ARG A 128 48.10 -8.73 19.09
C ARG A 128 46.87 -8.28 19.87
N LYS A 129 45.68 -8.32 19.27
CA LYS A 129 44.41 -7.99 19.95
C LYS A 129 44.12 -8.98 21.08
N ARG A 130 44.37 -10.28 20.85
CA ARG A 130 44.21 -11.33 21.86
C ARG A 130 45.20 -11.19 23.02
N LYS A 131 46.46 -10.78 22.77
CA LYS A 131 47.43 -10.48 23.84
C LYS A 131 47.02 -9.29 24.71
N ARG A 132 46.55 -8.19 24.11
CA ARG A 132 46.07 -7.02 24.87
C ARG A 132 44.86 -7.35 25.73
N HIS A 133 43.95 -8.18 25.23
CA HIS A 133 42.79 -8.65 25.99
C HIS A 133 43.20 -9.47 27.22
N VAL A 134 44.20 -10.35 27.10
CA VAL A 134 44.71 -11.14 28.24
C VAL A 134 45.42 -10.25 29.28
N GLU A 135 46.19 -9.26 28.84
CA GLU A 135 46.85 -8.29 29.73
C GLU A 135 45.84 -7.41 30.48
N GLN A 136 44.78 -6.95 29.81
CA GLN A 136 43.70 -6.16 30.42
C GLN A 136 42.83 -6.99 31.38
N CYS A 137 42.58 -8.26 31.03
CA CYS A 137 41.84 -9.19 31.89
C CYS A 137 42.61 -9.47 33.20
N ALA A 138 43.94 -9.57 33.16
CA ALA A 138 44.77 -9.73 34.36
C ALA A 138 44.77 -8.48 35.26
N GLN A 139 44.58 -7.30 34.66
CA GLN A 139 44.50 -6.03 35.38
C GLN A 139 43.15 -5.86 36.10
N CYS A 140 42.03 -6.20 35.44
CA CYS A 140 40.72 -6.28 36.08
C CYS A 140 40.65 -7.34 37.19
N LEU A 141 41.36 -8.47 37.02
CA LEU A 141 41.40 -9.54 38.03
C LEU A 141 42.24 -9.14 39.26
N LYS A 142 43.22 -8.24 39.10
CA LYS A 142 43.94 -7.60 40.21
C LYS A 142 43.07 -6.57 40.93
N GLU A 143 42.28 -5.79 40.21
CA GLU A 143 41.33 -4.82 40.79
C GLU A 143 40.22 -5.53 41.59
N LEU A 144 39.67 -6.63 41.05
CA LEU A 144 38.69 -7.48 41.75
C LEU A 144 39.25 -8.11 43.04
N ARG A 145 40.54 -8.52 43.04
CA ARG A 145 41.20 -9.00 44.27
C ARG A 145 41.45 -7.91 45.30
N SER A 146 41.51 -6.64 44.90
CA SER A 146 41.70 -5.50 45.83
C SER A 146 40.41 -5.02 46.49
N LEU A 147 39.24 -5.40 45.96
CA LEU A 147 37.91 -4.97 46.40
C LEU A 147 37.19 -5.92 47.36
N GLY A 148 37.89 -6.97 47.83
CA GLY A 148 37.54 -7.76 49.02
C GLY A 148 36.05 -7.92 49.34
N SER A 149 35.25 -8.48 48.44
CA SER A 149 33.86 -8.85 48.76
C SER A 149 33.36 -10.08 47.99
N SER A 150 33.13 -11.14 48.78
CA SER A 150 32.27 -12.31 48.58
C SER A 150 32.75 -13.47 47.69
N GLU A 151 33.15 -14.55 48.38
CA GLU A 151 33.52 -15.89 47.91
C GLU A 151 32.39 -16.70 47.21
N ALA A 152 31.21 -16.12 46.97
CA ALA A 152 30.05 -16.86 46.45
C ALA A 152 30.04 -17.11 44.93
N LEU A 153 30.96 -16.54 44.15
CA LEU A 153 31.02 -16.68 42.69
C LEU A 153 32.04 -17.74 42.20
N MET A 154 32.78 -18.39 43.10
CA MET A 154 33.91 -19.26 42.71
C MET A 154 33.58 -20.75 42.56
N GLU A 155 32.33 -21.20 42.78
CA GLU A 155 32.01 -22.64 42.77
C GLU A 155 31.43 -23.17 41.45
N LYS A 156 31.20 -22.33 40.43
CA LYS A 156 30.55 -22.75 39.16
C LYS A 156 31.37 -22.58 37.87
N ALA A 157 32.68 -22.45 37.96
CA ALA A 157 33.54 -22.44 36.77
C ALA A 157 34.45 -23.67 36.75
N GLN A 158 34.06 -24.73 36.02
CA GLN A 158 35.01 -25.75 35.59
C GLN A 158 35.75 -25.26 34.33
N PRO A 159 37.10 -25.36 34.26
CA PRO A 159 37.85 -24.98 33.08
C PRO A 159 37.78 -26.12 32.05
N PHE A 160 37.30 -25.83 30.84
CA PHE A 160 37.57 -26.69 29.69
C PHE A 160 39.03 -26.48 29.27
N SER A 161 39.86 -27.50 29.50
CA SER A 161 41.22 -27.61 28.99
C SER A 161 41.25 -28.33 27.65
N ASP A 162 41.83 -27.63 26.68
CA ASP A 162 42.46 -28.08 25.44
C ASP A 162 41.64 -28.63 24.25
N ALA A 163 42.09 -28.12 23.10
CA ALA A 163 41.56 -28.28 21.76
C ALA A 163 42.34 -29.39 21.04
N SER A 164 41.75 -30.58 20.88
CA SER A 164 42.25 -31.55 19.88
C SER A 164 41.29 -32.70 19.48
N ASP A 165 40.00 -32.70 19.83
CA ASP A 165 39.12 -33.87 19.56
C ASP A 165 37.87 -33.59 18.72
N ILE A 166 37.90 -32.67 17.75
CA ILE A 166 36.79 -32.51 16.79
C ILE A 166 37.30 -32.45 15.34
N GLU A 167 37.95 -33.52 14.91
CA GLU A 167 38.04 -33.90 13.49
C GLU A 167 38.05 -35.43 13.37
N ARG A 168 36.87 -36.06 13.32
CA ARG A 168 36.58 -37.28 12.52
C ARG A 168 35.16 -37.83 12.79
N GLY A 169 34.35 -37.82 11.74
CA GLY A 169 33.79 -39.05 11.19
C GLY A 169 32.57 -39.68 11.87
N VAL A 170 31.43 -39.50 11.21
CA VAL A 170 30.20 -40.32 11.20
C VAL A 170 30.45 -41.83 11.22
N SER A 171 29.66 -42.59 12.00
CA SER A 171 29.11 -43.89 11.58
C SER A 171 27.89 -44.33 12.41
N ILE A 172 26.93 -44.91 11.68
CA ILE A 172 25.61 -45.42 12.03
C ILE A 172 25.69 -46.86 12.59
N SER A 173 24.82 -47.24 13.54
CA SER A 173 24.09 -48.55 13.54
C SER A 173 23.17 -48.76 14.76
N THR A 174 21.87 -48.90 14.47
CA THR A 174 20.87 -49.93 14.90
C THR A 174 21.10 -50.82 16.13
N GLU A 175 20.04 -50.96 16.96
CA GLU A 175 19.27 -52.21 17.32
C GLU A 175 18.41 -51.94 18.59
N GLU A 176 17.09 -52.18 18.53
CA GLU A 176 16.31 -53.23 19.27
C GLU A 176 16.47 -53.15 20.81
N GLY A 177 15.45 -53.09 21.68
CA GLY A 177 14.16 -53.79 21.74
C GLY A 177 14.02 -54.42 23.13
N ASP A 178 12.86 -54.24 23.77
CA ASP A 178 12.28 -55.04 24.87
C ASP A 178 12.73 -54.91 26.35
N ALA A 179 11.85 -54.25 27.11
CA ALA A 179 10.85 -54.81 28.04
C ALA A 179 11.23 -55.55 29.35
N ALA A 180 10.41 -55.19 30.36
CA ALA A 180 9.99 -55.93 31.57
C ALA A 180 10.99 -55.96 32.74
N LYS A 181 10.61 -55.91 34.03
CA LYS A 181 9.36 -55.79 34.80
C LYS A 181 9.83 -55.65 36.28
N ASP A 182 9.07 -54.99 37.15
CA ASP A 182 8.57 -55.60 38.42
C ASP A 182 8.09 -54.60 39.49
N THR A 183 6.78 -54.73 39.78
CA THR A 183 6.10 -54.80 41.09
C THR A 183 6.03 -53.59 42.03
N GLU A 184 4.79 -53.09 42.10
CA GLU A 184 3.96 -52.65 43.23
C GLU A 184 4.55 -52.50 44.65
N LYS A 185 4.22 -51.37 45.30
CA LYS A 185 3.67 -51.35 46.67
C LYS A 185 2.77 -50.12 46.95
N LEU A 186 1.76 -50.41 47.76
CA LEU A 186 0.49 -49.75 48.09
C LEU A 186 0.55 -48.51 49.02
N GLY A 187 -0.42 -47.58 48.86
CA GLY A 187 -0.95 -46.64 49.87
C GLY A 187 -0.48 -45.18 49.72
N SER A 188 -1.32 -44.14 49.55
CA SER A 188 -2.57 -43.83 50.27
C SER A 188 -3.47 -42.87 49.46
N VAL A 189 -4.78 -43.03 49.64
CA VAL A 189 -5.84 -42.24 49.01
C VAL A 189 -5.97 -40.89 49.73
N THR A 190 -5.83 -39.79 48.98
CA THR A 190 -6.50 -38.52 49.31
C THR A 190 -7.30 -38.15 48.06
N THR A 191 -8.62 -38.11 48.19
CA THR A 191 -9.57 -37.80 47.12
C THR A 191 -9.33 -36.38 46.58
N ALA A 192 -8.70 -36.29 45.41
CA ALA A 192 -8.61 -35.05 44.63
C ALA A 192 -9.91 -34.84 43.83
N THR A 193 -10.49 -33.65 43.93
CA THR A 193 -11.55 -33.17 43.05
C THR A 193 -11.08 -33.17 41.58
N PRO A 194 -11.92 -33.59 40.62
CA PRO A 194 -11.50 -33.73 39.23
C PRO A 194 -11.18 -32.38 38.58
N GLU A 195 -10.03 -32.28 37.90
CA GLU A 195 -9.62 -31.10 37.14
C GLU A 195 -10.57 -30.85 35.96
N LEU A 196 -11.02 -29.60 35.80
CA LEU A 196 -11.94 -29.16 34.75
C LEU A 196 -11.18 -28.55 33.56
N PHE A 197 -11.54 -28.98 32.36
CA PHE A 197 -10.99 -28.55 31.09
C PHE A 197 -12.11 -28.01 30.21
N ARG A 198 -11.83 -26.97 29.42
CA ARG A 198 -12.71 -26.48 28.37
C ARG A 198 -12.02 -26.73 27.04
N ALA A 199 -12.68 -27.47 26.15
CA ALA A 199 -12.20 -27.69 24.79
C ALA A 199 -13.15 -27.08 23.78
N THR A 200 -12.60 -26.54 22.71
CA THR A 200 -13.35 -26.09 21.54
C THR A 200 -13.03 -27.02 20.37
N PHE A 201 -14.08 -27.62 19.80
CA PHE A 201 -14.05 -28.52 18.67
C PHE A 201 -14.67 -27.84 17.45
N SER A 202 -14.12 -28.06 16.27
CA SER A 202 -14.78 -27.73 14.99
C SER A 202 -15.50 -28.99 14.50
N ILE A 203 -16.76 -28.87 14.11
CA ILE A 203 -17.63 -29.97 13.68
C ILE A 203 -18.16 -29.66 12.28
N ASP A 204 -17.70 -30.43 11.30
CA ASP A 204 -18.13 -30.31 9.91
C ASP A 204 -19.33 -31.20 9.59
N GLY A 205 -20.19 -30.72 8.69
CA GLY A 205 -21.41 -31.43 8.27
C GLY A 205 -22.70 -31.02 9.01
N MET A 206 -22.63 -30.12 9.99
CA MET A 206 -23.84 -29.55 10.61
C MET A 206 -24.53 -28.56 9.67
N THR A 207 -25.80 -28.81 9.33
CA THR A 207 -26.55 -28.01 8.34
C THR A 207 -27.89 -27.48 8.84
N CYS A 208 -28.37 -27.95 9.99
CA CYS A 208 -29.63 -27.51 10.57
C CYS A 208 -29.66 -27.68 12.09
N SER A 209 -30.70 -27.14 12.74
CA SER A 209 -30.90 -27.25 14.20
C SER A 209 -31.03 -28.70 14.68
N ALA A 210 -31.50 -29.63 13.86
CA ALA A 210 -31.55 -31.05 14.22
C ALA A 210 -30.14 -31.67 14.35
N CYS A 211 -29.16 -31.19 13.58
CA CYS A 211 -27.75 -31.61 13.73
C CYS A 211 -27.17 -31.15 15.07
N VAL A 212 -27.47 -29.90 15.46
CA VAL A 212 -27.08 -29.32 16.76
C VAL A 212 -27.62 -30.17 17.90
N THR A 213 -28.91 -30.56 17.84
CA THR A 213 -29.50 -31.43 18.87
C THR A 213 -28.85 -32.81 18.92
N ASN A 214 -28.55 -33.41 17.77
CA ASN A 214 -27.94 -34.75 17.71
C ASN A 214 -26.52 -34.77 18.28
N VAL A 215 -25.71 -33.74 17.95
CA VAL A 215 -24.35 -33.56 18.49
C VAL A 215 -24.39 -33.28 19.99
N SER A 216 -25.23 -32.33 20.44
CA SER A 216 -25.39 -32.05 21.87
C SER A 216 -25.85 -33.30 22.65
N GLN A 217 -26.73 -34.10 22.05
CA GLN A 217 -27.23 -35.33 22.67
C GLN A 217 -26.14 -36.41 22.76
N ALA A 218 -25.32 -36.59 21.72
CA ALA A 218 -24.20 -37.53 21.71
C ALA A 218 -23.17 -37.21 22.82
N ILE A 219 -22.86 -35.93 23.03
CA ILE A 219 -21.92 -35.49 24.07
C ILE A 219 -22.54 -35.61 25.46
N SER A 220 -23.84 -35.31 25.61
CA SER A 220 -24.55 -35.34 26.90
C SER A 220 -24.72 -36.73 27.52
N GLN A 221 -24.50 -37.80 26.73
CA GLN A 221 -24.52 -39.18 27.24
C GLN A 221 -23.35 -39.48 28.18
N HIS A 222 -22.31 -38.65 28.16
CA HIS A 222 -21.12 -38.82 28.99
C HIS A 222 -21.23 -38.05 30.30
N SER A 223 -21.10 -38.75 31.42
CA SER A 223 -21.22 -38.18 32.77
C SER A 223 -20.11 -37.20 33.17
N PHE A 224 -19.04 -37.11 32.36
CA PHE A 224 -17.93 -36.17 32.57
C PHE A 224 -18.12 -34.83 31.83
N ALA A 225 -19.10 -34.69 30.94
CA ALA A 225 -19.41 -33.45 30.24
C ALA A 225 -20.40 -32.60 31.07
N GLN A 226 -20.05 -31.35 31.35
CA GLN A 226 -20.85 -30.46 32.22
C GLN A 226 -21.59 -29.38 31.43
N ASP A 227 -20.90 -28.74 30.47
CA ASP A 227 -21.43 -27.63 29.69
C ASP A 227 -21.11 -27.87 28.22
N ILE A 228 -22.13 -27.86 27.36
CA ILE A 228 -22.04 -28.23 25.94
C ILE A 228 -22.74 -27.12 25.15
N ASN A 229 -21.97 -26.36 24.39
CA ASN A 229 -22.49 -25.33 23.51
C ASN A 229 -22.09 -25.64 22.06
N VAL A 230 -23.07 -25.91 21.20
CA VAL A 230 -22.86 -26.25 19.79
C VAL A 230 -23.40 -25.10 18.93
N ASN A 231 -22.51 -24.44 18.19
CA ASN A 231 -22.83 -23.28 17.36
C ASN A 231 -22.84 -23.67 15.87
N LEU A 232 -24.00 -23.52 15.25
CA LEU A 232 -24.22 -23.83 13.84
C LEU A 232 -23.57 -22.82 12.88
N LEU A 233 -23.43 -21.54 13.27
CA LEU A 233 -22.86 -20.51 12.40
C LEU A 233 -21.34 -20.62 12.27
N SER A 234 -20.67 -21.08 13.34
CA SER A 234 -19.23 -21.26 13.37
C SER A 234 -18.78 -22.71 13.18
N ASN A 235 -19.72 -23.65 12.94
CA ASN A 235 -19.46 -25.08 12.86
C ASN A 235 -18.57 -25.58 14.01
N SER A 236 -18.88 -25.20 15.25
CA SER A 236 -18.02 -25.50 16.39
C SER A 236 -18.81 -25.88 17.64
N ALA A 237 -18.25 -26.76 18.48
CA ALA A 237 -18.77 -27.09 19.79
C ALA A 237 -17.75 -26.77 20.88
N THR A 238 -18.17 -26.05 21.93
CA THR A 238 -17.37 -25.84 23.14
C THR A 238 -17.91 -26.75 24.23
N VAL A 239 -17.06 -27.64 24.77
CA VAL A 239 -17.42 -28.59 25.82
C VAL A 239 -16.52 -28.39 27.03
N THR A 240 -17.14 -28.24 28.21
CA THR A 240 -16.43 -28.25 29.49
C THR A 240 -16.58 -29.63 30.12
N PHE A 241 -15.46 -30.31 30.38
CA PHE A 241 -15.43 -31.67 30.92
C PHE A 241 -14.34 -31.88 31.97
N SER A 242 -14.52 -32.89 32.82
CA SER A 242 -13.57 -33.29 33.84
C SER A 242 -12.58 -34.34 33.32
N GLY A 243 -11.27 -34.15 33.57
CA GLY A 243 -10.20 -35.08 33.18
C GLY A 243 -9.68 -34.88 31.76
N ARG A 244 -8.34 -34.78 31.60
CA ARG A 244 -7.69 -34.38 30.35
C ARG A 244 -7.89 -35.37 29.20
N ASP A 245 -7.97 -36.67 29.50
CA ASP A 245 -8.03 -37.75 28.49
C ASP A 245 -9.43 -37.97 27.89
N ASN A 246 -10.43 -37.21 28.34
CA ASN A 246 -11.82 -37.33 27.90
C ASN A 246 -12.14 -36.51 26.63
N ASP A 247 -11.20 -35.70 26.14
CA ASP A 247 -11.29 -35.03 24.84
C ASP A 247 -11.41 -36.02 23.68
N LYS A 248 -10.66 -37.13 23.75
CA LYS A 248 -10.68 -38.21 22.75
C LYS A 248 -12.01 -38.95 22.71
N VAL A 249 -12.62 -39.17 23.87
CA VAL A 249 -13.93 -39.84 23.97
C VAL A 249 -15.03 -38.96 23.36
N ILE A 250 -14.92 -37.63 23.52
CA ILE A 250 -15.83 -36.67 22.88
C ILE A 250 -15.64 -36.66 21.36
N LEU A 251 -14.39 -36.70 20.88
CA LEU A 251 -14.08 -36.81 19.44
C LEU A 251 -14.71 -38.08 18.84
N GLU A 252 -14.49 -39.25 19.45
CA GLU A 252 -15.06 -40.52 18.98
C GLU A 252 -16.60 -40.51 18.98
N SER A 253 -17.23 -39.91 20.00
CA SER A 253 -18.69 -39.91 20.12
C SER A 253 -19.40 -39.04 19.09
N ILE A 254 -18.74 -37.99 18.60
CA ILE A 254 -19.29 -37.10 17.57
C ILE A 254 -19.02 -37.68 16.17
N ASP A 255 -17.87 -38.34 15.98
CA ASP A 255 -17.57 -39.11 14.77
C ASP A 255 -18.55 -40.29 14.60
N ASP A 256 -18.85 -41.03 15.68
CA ASP A 256 -19.86 -42.09 15.71
C ASP A 256 -21.30 -41.56 15.44
N ALA A 257 -21.56 -40.29 15.74
CA ALA A 257 -22.81 -39.61 15.40
C ALA A 257 -22.88 -39.18 13.92
N GLY A 258 -21.81 -39.41 13.15
CA GLY A 258 -21.71 -39.19 11.71
C GLY A 258 -21.20 -37.80 11.31
N TYR A 259 -20.46 -37.10 12.19
CA TYR A 259 -19.92 -35.76 11.94
C TYR A 259 -18.40 -35.73 12.08
N ASP A 260 -17.72 -35.17 11.09
CA ASP A 260 -16.27 -34.99 11.11
C ASP A 260 -15.89 -33.92 12.15
N ILE A 261 -14.97 -34.23 13.07
CA ILE A 261 -14.61 -33.36 14.19
C ILE A 261 -13.11 -33.19 14.39
N SER A 262 -12.66 -31.94 14.64
CA SER A 262 -11.28 -31.61 14.98
C SER A 262 -11.19 -30.76 16.25
N LEU A 263 -10.21 -31.05 17.10
CA LEU A 263 -9.94 -30.27 18.31
C LEU A 263 -9.14 -29.01 17.97
N ASN A 264 -9.67 -27.81 18.27
CA ASN A 264 -8.96 -26.55 18.03
C ASN A 264 -8.09 -26.14 19.24
N GLU A 265 -8.66 -26.16 20.45
CA GLU A 265 -7.99 -25.63 21.64
C GLU A 265 -8.51 -26.32 22.91
N ILE A 266 -7.60 -26.62 23.86
CA ILE A 266 -7.93 -27.11 25.20
C ILE A 266 -7.32 -26.19 26.24
N GLU A 267 -8.17 -25.53 27.01
CA GLU A 267 -7.79 -24.71 28.14
C GLU A 267 -8.02 -25.44 29.47
N LYS A 268 -7.00 -25.46 30.34
CA LYS A 268 -7.15 -25.90 31.72
C LYS A 268 -7.75 -24.75 32.54
N LEU A 269 -8.94 -24.95 33.11
CA LEU A 269 -9.56 -23.97 33.99
C LEU A 269 -8.85 -24.02 35.36
N GLY A 270 -7.80 -23.21 35.51
CA GLY A 270 -7.06 -23.10 36.76
C GLY A 270 -7.81 -22.26 37.81
N ASN A 271 -7.93 -22.80 39.03
CA ASN A 271 -8.31 -22.02 40.22
C ASN A 271 -7.24 -20.95 40.51
N LYS A 272 -7.38 -19.75 39.92
CA LYS A 272 -6.64 -18.57 40.36
C LYS A 272 -7.42 -17.88 41.47
N GLN A 273 -6.97 -18.06 42.71
CA GLN A 273 -7.23 -17.12 43.79
C GLN A 273 -6.65 -15.75 43.37
N LYS A 274 -7.52 -14.79 43.07
CA LYS A 274 -7.17 -13.37 42.95
C LYS A 274 -7.19 -12.76 44.34
N GLN A 275 -6.04 -12.26 44.78
CA GLN A 275 -5.99 -11.22 45.80
C GLN A 275 -6.42 -9.89 45.16
N SER A 276 -7.30 -9.18 45.85
CA SER A 276 -7.91 -7.89 45.50
C SER A 276 -6.91 -6.73 45.54
N PRO A 277 -7.21 -5.65 44.80
CA PRO A 277 -7.69 -4.44 45.47
C PRO A 277 -9.06 -3.99 44.93
N ASP A 278 -9.80 -3.29 45.79
CA ASP A 278 -11.18 -2.86 45.63
C ASP A 278 -11.41 -1.92 44.44
N GLU A 279 -12.39 -2.22 43.59
CA GLU A 279 -13.08 -1.23 42.75
C GLU A 279 -14.45 -1.78 42.29
N HIS A 280 -15.52 -0.99 42.49
CA HIS A 280 -16.90 -1.48 42.62
C HIS A 280 -17.73 -1.47 41.32
N THR A 281 -17.15 -1.23 40.14
CA THR A 281 -17.94 -0.98 38.91
C THR A 281 -17.64 -1.99 37.81
N TRP A 282 -18.68 -2.68 37.35
CA TRP A 282 -18.62 -3.71 36.32
C TRP A 282 -19.45 -3.29 35.10
N LYS A 283 -19.01 -3.68 33.90
CA LYS A 283 -19.75 -3.55 32.65
C LYS A 283 -19.95 -4.93 32.04
N ALA A 284 -21.20 -5.29 31.86
CA ALA A 284 -21.62 -6.56 31.30
C ALA A 284 -22.36 -6.34 29.98
N THR A 285 -22.10 -7.20 29.00
CA THR A 285 -22.87 -7.28 27.76
C THR A 285 -23.68 -8.57 27.79
N PHE A 286 -24.98 -8.44 27.54
CA PHE A 286 -25.97 -9.50 27.54
C PHE A 286 -26.49 -9.65 26.10
N SER A 287 -26.57 -10.88 25.61
CA SER A 287 -27.44 -11.17 24.46
C SER A 287 -28.87 -11.23 24.97
N VAL A 288 -29.80 -10.60 24.27
CA VAL A 288 -31.22 -10.50 24.65
C VAL A 288 -32.08 -10.89 23.45
N THR A 289 -32.69 -12.06 23.56
CA THR A 289 -33.51 -12.66 22.50
C THR A 289 -34.98 -12.27 22.67
N GLY A 290 -35.65 -11.91 21.58
CA GLY A 290 -37.06 -11.51 21.58
C GLY A 290 -37.32 -10.00 21.41
N MET A 291 -36.28 -9.17 21.34
CA MET A 291 -36.43 -7.74 21.01
C MET A 291 -36.75 -7.57 19.51
N THR A 292 -37.92 -7.02 19.19
CA THR A 292 -38.40 -6.90 17.79
C THR A 292 -38.71 -5.47 17.35
N CYS A 293 -38.76 -4.52 18.29
CA CYS A 293 -39.09 -3.14 17.97
C CYS A 293 -38.55 -2.14 19.01
N ALA A 294 -38.61 -0.85 18.67
CA ALA A 294 -38.23 0.24 19.57
C ALA A 294 -39.04 0.30 20.89
N ALA A 295 -40.23 -0.33 20.94
CA ALA A 295 -40.99 -0.45 22.18
C ALA A 295 -40.37 -1.49 23.14
N CYS A 296 -39.83 -2.59 22.62
CA CYS A 296 -39.06 -3.57 23.39
C CYS A 296 -37.80 -2.94 23.99
N VAL A 297 -37.08 -2.13 23.19
CA VAL A 297 -35.90 -1.39 23.65
C VAL A 297 -36.25 -0.48 24.82
N ARG A 298 -37.33 0.32 24.72
CA ARG A 298 -37.76 1.20 25.81
C ARG A 298 -38.19 0.43 27.06
N SER A 299 -38.90 -0.68 26.91
CA SER A 299 -39.31 -1.52 28.04
C SER A 299 -38.11 -2.12 28.76
N LEU A 300 -37.12 -2.58 28.00
CA LEU A 300 -35.89 -3.17 28.54
C LEU A 300 -34.99 -2.12 29.20
N THR A 301 -34.79 -0.96 28.56
CA THR A 301 -34.02 0.15 29.13
C THR A 301 -34.67 0.64 30.43
N ALA A 302 -35.99 0.85 30.46
CA ALA A 302 -36.69 1.33 31.65
C ALA A 302 -36.64 0.32 32.82
N GLY A 303 -36.80 -0.98 32.54
CA GLY A 303 -36.74 -2.01 33.59
C GLY A 303 -35.32 -2.26 34.13
N LEU A 304 -34.30 -2.06 33.29
CA LEU A 304 -32.89 -2.14 33.71
C LEU A 304 -32.38 -0.88 34.40
N GLU A 305 -33.04 0.26 34.26
CA GLU A 305 -32.71 1.52 34.97
C GLU A 305 -33.41 1.63 36.34
N GLU A 306 -34.39 0.76 36.64
CA GLU A 306 -35.13 0.75 37.91
C GLU A 306 -34.24 0.41 39.14
N PRO A 307 -33.30 -0.55 39.07
CA PRO A 307 -32.41 -0.85 40.20
C PRO A 307 -31.33 0.22 40.39
N ALA A 308 -31.29 0.85 41.57
CA ALA A 308 -30.38 1.97 41.89
C ALA A 308 -28.87 1.65 41.83
N TRP A 309 -28.49 0.38 41.68
CA TRP A 309 -27.10 -0.07 41.55
C TRP A 309 -26.66 -0.25 40.09
N ILE A 310 -27.53 0.03 39.11
CA ILE A 310 -27.19 0.06 37.70
C ILE A 310 -26.90 1.51 37.30
N THR A 311 -25.71 1.78 36.75
CA THR A 311 -25.24 3.14 36.42
C THR A 311 -25.49 3.53 34.97
N ASN A 312 -25.48 2.57 34.04
CA ASN A 312 -25.69 2.86 32.63
C ASN A 312 -26.28 1.64 31.90
N VAL A 313 -27.28 1.85 31.04
CA VAL A 313 -27.91 0.80 30.23
C VAL A 313 -27.90 1.24 28.77
N GLN A 314 -27.31 0.44 27.90
CA GLN A 314 -27.35 0.63 26.45
C GLN A 314 -27.94 -0.61 25.79
N VAL A 315 -29.06 -0.47 25.10
CA VAL A 315 -29.72 -1.58 24.41
C VAL A 315 -29.59 -1.38 22.90
N ASN A 316 -28.99 -2.34 22.22
CA ASN A 316 -28.80 -2.35 20.78
C ASN A 316 -29.74 -3.37 20.12
N LEU A 317 -30.72 -2.85 19.39
CA LEU A 317 -31.71 -3.67 18.67
C LEU A 317 -31.11 -4.45 17.49
N ILE A 318 -30.04 -3.95 16.87
CA ILE A 318 -29.43 -4.57 15.67
C ILE A 318 -28.65 -5.82 16.06
N SER A 319 -27.90 -5.74 17.17
CA SER A 319 -27.11 -6.86 17.69
C SER A 319 -27.87 -7.75 18.66
N ASN A 320 -29.16 -7.48 18.93
CA ASN A 320 -29.94 -8.15 19.97
C ASN A 320 -29.17 -8.24 21.29
N SER A 321 -28.55 -7.14 21.72
CA SER A 321 -27.72 -7.13 22.92
C SER A 321 -27.97 -5.90 23.79
N ALA A 322 -27.77 -6.05 25.09
CA ALA A 322 -27.85 -4.99 26.08
C ALA A 322 -26.53 -4.93 26.85
N THR A 323 -25.92 -3.75 26.91
CA THR A 323 -24.72 -3.48 27.69
C THR A 323 -25.11 -2.69 28.95
N VAL A 324 -24.86 -3.26 30.12
CA VAL A 324 -25.23 -2.68 31.43
C VAL A 324 -23.97 -2.48 32.27
N ALA A 325 -23.75 -1.25 32.73
CA ALA A 325 -22.77 -0.93 33.76
C ALA A 325 -23.45 -0.89 35.13
N PHE A 326 -22.87 -1.55 36.13
CA PHE A 326 -23.47 -1.70 37.45
C PHE A 326 -22.42 -1.72 38.56
N GLU A 327 -22.84 -1.29 39.75
CA GLU A 327 -22.02 -1.23 40.96
C GLU A 327 -22.30 -2.45 41.87
N GLY A 328 -21.24 -3.14 42.30
CA GLY A 328 -21.32 -4.24 43.27
C GLY A 328 -20.47 -5.47 42.92
N THR A 329 -20.90 -6.63 43.40
CA THR A 329 -20.22 -7.91 43.16
C THR A 329 -20.56 -8.45 41.77
N LYS A 330 -19.64 -9.24 41.20
CA LYS A 330 -19.82 -9.95 39.91
C LYS A 330 -21.13 -10.75 39.82
N ASP A 331 -21.66 -11.19 40.96
CA ASP A 331 -22.90 -11.99 41.02
C ASP A 331 -24.15 -11.21 40.59
N LYS A 332 -24.14 -9.88 40.68
CA LYS A 332 -25.27 -9.04 40.23
C LYS A 332 -25.52 -9.10 38.72
N ALA A 333 -24.56 -9.57 37.93
CA ALA A 333 -24.81 -9.85 36.52
C ALA A 333 -25.88 -10.93 36.32
N LYS A 334 -26.03 -11.87 37.25
CA LYS A 334 -27.09 -12.89 37.20
C LYS A 334 -28.45 -12.29 37.54
N ASP A 335 -28.48 -11.35 38.49
CA ASP A 335 -29.72 -10.64 38.85
C ASP A 335 -30.24 -9.82 37.66
N ILE A 336 -29.34 -9.25 36.84
CA ILE A 336 -29.71 -8.57 35.58
C ILE A 336 -30.37 -9.54 34.58
N VAL A 337 -29.87 -10.77 34.45
CA VAL A 337 -30.50 -11.78 33.59
C VAL A 337 -31.94 -12.06 34.05
N VAL A 338 -32.15 -12.24 35.35
CA VAL A 338 -33.48 -12.47 35.92
C VAL A 338 -34.42 -11.30 35.64
N ILE A 339 -33.96 -10.05 35.78
CA ILE A 339 -34.76 -8.85 35.46
C ILE A 339 -35.17 -8.84 33.98
N ILE A 340 -34.26 -9.23 33.08
CA ILE A 340 -34.56 -9.28 31.64
C ILE A 340 -35.58 -10.39 31.32
N GLU A 341 -35.46 -11.55 31.97
CA GLU A 341 -36.41 -12.66 31.87
C GLU A 341 -37.80 -12.29 32.42
N GLU A 342 -37.88 -11.56 33.53
CA GLU A 342 -39.14 -11.06 34.11
C GLU A 342 -39.83 -10.02 33.20
N LEU A 343 -39.06 -9.29 32.39
CA LEU A 343 -39.58 -8.37 31.37
C LEU A 343 -40.04 -9.10 30.08
N GLY A 344 -39.90 -10.43 30.04
CA GLY A 344 -40.37 -11.29 28.95
C GLY A 344 -39.36 -11.49 27.81
N PHE A 345 -38.07 -11.33 28.07
CA PHE A 345 -36.99 -11.55 27.10
C PHE A 345 -35.97 -12.56 27.62
N ASP A 346 -35.47 -13.46 26.78
CA ASP A 346 -34.42 -14.41 27.20
C ASP A 346 -33.05 -13.74 27.14
N ALA A 347 -32.23 -13.84 28.20
CA ALA A 347 -30.92 -13.20 28.25
C ALA A 347 -29.77 -14.12 28.67
N SER A 348 -28.58 -13.91 28.10
CA SER A 348 -27.36 -14.58 28.54
C SER A 348 -26.17 -13.61 28.57
N VAL A 349 -25.26 -13.80 29.53
CA VAL A 349 -24.09 -12.92 29.69
C VAL A 349 -23.02 -13.28 28.66
N GLU A 350 -22.74 -12.39 27.71
CA GLU A 350 -21.69 -12.58 26.71
C GLU A 350 -20.31 -12.18 27.22
N ASN A 351 -20.22 -11.03 27.91
CA ASN A 351 -18.94 -10.48 28.33
C ASN A 351 -19.08 -9.68 29.63
N LEU A 352 -18.18 -9.87 30.58
CA LEU A 352 -18.19 -9.18 31.88
C LEU A 352 -16.80 -8.60 32.15
N GLN A 353 -16.69 -7.28 32.15
CA GLN A 353 -15.43 -6.54 32.30
C GLN A 353 -15.53 -5.53 33.45
N GLY A 354 -14.43 -5.32 34.18
CA GLY A 354 -14.32 -4.17 35.10
C GLY A 354 -14.09 -2.89 34.29
N VAL A 355 -14.70 -1.78 34.69
CA VAL A 355 -14.57 -0.50 33.97
C VAL A 355 -13.47 0.36 34.59
N ASP A 356 -12.34 0.49 33.90
CA ASP A 356 -11.33 1.52 34.22
C ASP A 356 -11.82 2.90 33.73
N ALA A 357 -12.04 3.83 34.67
CA ALA A 357 -12.50 5.17 34.37
C ALA A 357 -11.35 6.09 33.92
N THR A 358 -10.97 6.05 32.64
CA THR A 358 -10.56 7.19 31.76
C THR A 358 -9.87 6.65 30.50
N GLN A 359 -10.61 6.54 29.40
CA GLN A 359 -10.01 6.30 28.08
C GLN A 359 -9.33 7.58 27.57
N SER A 360 -8.06 7.77 27.92
CA SER A 360 -7.11 8.39 27.00
C SER A 360 -6.46 7.25 26.21
N SER A 361 -6.55 7.31 24.89
CA SER A 361 -6.00 6.30 23.98
C SER A 361 -4.47 6.30 24.05
N SER A 362 -3.90 5.65 25.06
CA SER A 362 -2.46 5.37 25.14
C SER A 362 -2.23 4.01 24.50
N THR A 363 -2.14 4.01 23.17
CA THR A 363 -1.68 2.85 22.38
C THR A 363 -0.26 2.47 22.81
N GLU A 364 -0.07 1.21 23.20
CA GLU A 364 1.23 0.58 23.43
C GLU A 364 2.14 0.80 22.20
N ARG A 365 3.39 1.23 22.43
CA ARG A 365 4.34 1.57 21.37
C ARG A 365 5.41 0.48 21.25
N ASN A 366 5.58 -0.05 20.04
CA ASN A 366 6.58 -1.08 19.72
C ASN A 366 7.74 -0.45 18.96
N ILE A 367 8.98 -0.60 19.45
CA ILE A 367 10.17 0.03 18.86
C ILE A 367 11.31 -0.97 18.77
N ALA A 368 12.05 -0.94 17.65
CA ALA A 368 13.33 -1.58 17.52
C ALA A 368 14.45 -0.54 17.67
N LEU A 369 15.41 -0.81 18.55
CA LEU A 369 16.58 0.01 18.80
C LEU A 369 17.83 -0.73 18.31
N ARG A 370 18.73 -0.01 17.63
CA ARG A 370 20.06 -0.52 17.27
C ARG A 370 21.08 0.02 18.26
N VAL A 371 21.72 -0.90 18.97
CA VAL A 371 22.77 -0.61 19.95
C VAL A 371 24.14 -0.80 19.28
N THR A 372 24.87 0.29 19.11
CA THR A 372 26.25 0.28 18.57
C THR A 372 27.26 0.50 19.69
N GLY A 373 28.50 0.06 19.51
CA GLY A 373 29.54 0.17 20.54
C GLY A 373 29.61 -0.99 21.54
N MET A 374 28.85 -2.07 21.33
CA MET A 374 29.01 -3.29 22.13
C MET A 374 30.28 -4.05 21.69
N TYR A 375 31.24 -4.21 22.59
CA TYR A 375 32.52 -4.88 22.31
C TYR A 375 32.73 -6.18 23.09
N CYS A 376 31.84 -6.53 24.03
CA CYS A 376 31.95 -7.76 24.82
C CYS A 376 30.59 -8.43 25.10
N HIS A 377 30.63 -9.72 25.45
CA HIS A 377 29.45 -10.52 25.80
C HIS A 377 28.73 -10.05 27.09
N HIS A 378 29.35 -9.17 27.88
CA HIS A 378 28.76 -8.59 29.08
C HIS A 378 27.99 -7.28 28.82
N CYS A 379 28.12 -6.66 27.64
CA CYS A 379 27.38 -5.44 27.30
C CYS A 379 25.86 -5.68 27.27
N PRO A 380 25.33 -6.70 26.55
CA PRO A 380 23.88 -6.93 26.52
C PRO A 380 23.21 -7.14 27.88
N PRO A 381 23.70 -8.02 28.78
CA PRO A 381 23.06 -8.21 30.08
C PRO A 381 23.12 -6.96 30.97
N ARG A 382 24.16 -6.11 30.85
CA ARG A 382 24.21 -4.83 31.57
C ARG A 382 23.16 -3.84 31.08
N ILE A 383 22.89 -3.81 29.78
CA ILE A 383 21.85 -2.97 29.19
C ILE A 383 20.46 -3.45 29.66
N LEU A 384 20.22 -4.76 29.63
CA LEU A 384 18.97 -5.36 30.12
C LEU A 384 18.76 -5.06 31.60
N GLN A 385 19.81 -5.16 32.42
CA GLN A 385 19.76 -4.84 33.84
C GLN A 385 19.46 -3.35 34.09
N ALA A 386 20.12 -2.44 33.38
CA ALA A 386 19.86 -0.99 33.52
C ALA A 386 18.42 -0.62 33.16
N LEU A 387 17.83 -1.29 32.15
CA LEU A 387 16.43 -1.10 31.78
C LEU A 387 15.48 -1.68 32.83
N SER A 388 15.75 -2.89 33.34
CA SER A 388 14.91 -3.51 34.38
C SER A 388 14.96 -2.74 35.70
N ASP A 389 16.13 -2.22 36.09
CA ASP A 389 16.33 -1.50 37.35
C ASP A 389 15.57 -0.16 37.36
N ARG A 390 15.50 0.53 36.21
CA ARG A 390 14.88 1.85 36.09
C ARG A 390 13.39 1.80 35.76
N PHE A 391 12.97 0.89 34.87
CA PHE A 391 11.61 0.89 34.30
C PHE A 391 10.78 -0.34 34.66
N GLY A 392 11.36 -1.36 35.32
CA GLY A 392 10.61 -2.49 35.89
C GLY A 392 9.64 -3.16 34.90
N LYS A 393 8.33 -3.10 35.22
CA LYS A 393 7.25 -3.71 34.43
C LYS A 393 6.70 -2.82 33.31
N ASP A 394 7.14 -1.57 33.22
CA ASP A 394 6.58 -0.57 32.29
C ASP A 394 7.17 -0.69 30.87
N VAL A 395 8.26 -1.45 30.72
CA VAL A 395 8.92 -1.77 29.44
C VAL A 395 9.05 -3.29 29.32
N THR A 396 8.40 -3.88 28.32
CA THR A 396 8.54 -5.30 27.98
C THR A 396 9.51 -5.47 26.81
N ILE A 397 10.46 -6.40 26.94
CA ILE A 397 11.47 -6.68 25.92
C ILE A 397 11.03 -7.92 25.13
N ASP A 398 10.83 -7.76 23.83
CA ASP A 398 10.42 -8.85 22.93
C ASP A 398 11.63 -9.58 22.33
N GLU A 399 12.71 -8.86 22.06
CA GLU A 399 13.94 -9.43 21.48
C GLU A 399 15.17 -8.79 22.13
N GLU A 400 16.03 -9.62 22.70
CA GLU A 400 17.26 -9.21 23.37
C GLU A 400 18.38 -8.91 22.36
N CYS A 401 19.15 -7.86 22.64
CA CYS A 401 20.33 -7.54 21.83
C CYS A 401 21.49 -8.52 22.09
N SER A 402 22.32 -8.75 21.08
CA SER A 402 23.55 -9.54 21.19
C SER A 402 24.69 -8.89 20.39
N VAL A 403 25.93 -9.31 20.62
CA VAL A 403 27.09 -8.79 19.88
C VAL A 403 27.00 -9.08 18.37
N THR A 404 26.33 -10.17 18.00
CA THR A 404 26.08 -10.58 16.60
C THR A 404 24.82 -9.95 16.01
N SER A 405 23.78 -9.72 16.81
CA SER A 405 22.55 -9.02 16.44
C SER A 405 22.33 -7.81 17.35
N PRO A 406 22.79 -6.61 16.96
CA PRO A 406 22.73 -5.40 17.79
C PRO A 406 21.32 -4.78 17.89
N LEU A 407 20.25 -5.57 17.72
CA LEU A 407 18.87 -5.12 17.72
C LEU A 407 18.20 -5.45 19.05
N LEU A 408 17.56 -4.47 19.67
CA LEU A 408 16.76 -4.59 20.88
C LEU A 408 15.31 -4.20 20.54
N LYS A 409 14.35 -5.10 20.71
CA LYS A 409 12.92 -4.78 20.53
C LYS A 409 12.24 -4.65 21.87
N LEU A 410 11.54 -3.54 22.05
CA LEU A 410 10.82 -3.25 23.28
C LEU A 410 9.44 -2.67 22.99
N ARG A 411 8.53 -2.92 23.92
CA ARG A 411 7.19 -2.33 23.97
C ARG A 411 7.02 -1.60 25.28
N TYR A 412 6.41 -0.42 25.23
CA TYR A 412 6.14 0.38 26.41
C TYR A 412 4.94 1.29 26.15
N GLN A 413 4.33 1.77 27.23
CA GLN A 413 3.25 2.73 27.17
C GLN A 413 3.80 4.14 27.45
N PRO A 414 3.75 5.08 26.49
CA PRO A 414 4.27 6.43 26.71
C PRO A 414 3.47 7.15 27.81
N GLN A 415 4.17 7.68 28.81
CA GLN A 415 3.61 8.52 29.86
C GLN A 415 4.45 9.81 29.96
N PRO A 416 4.31 10.77 29.04
CA PRO A 416 5.05 12.02 29.13
C PRO A 416 4.59 12.84 30.36
N PRO A 417 5.51 13.40 31.18
CA PRO A 417 6.97 13.47 30.99
C PRO A 417 7.77 12.37 31.71
N THR A 418 7.14 11.41 32.40
CA THR A 418 7.83 10.43 33.27
C THR A 418 8.47 9.26 32.52
N LEU A 419 7.80 8.70 31.50
CA LEU A 419 8.28 7.58 30.70
C LEU A 419 8.13 7.92 29.20
N THR A 420 9.26 8.16 28.54
CA THR A 420 9.32 8.44 27.09
C THR A 420 10.51 7.73 26.47
N LEU A 421 10.54 7.60 25.14
CA LEU A 421 11.68 6.99 24.43
C LEU A 421 13.02 7.65 24.77
N ARG A 422 13.00 8.96 25.05
CA ARG A 422 14.17 9.75 25.45
C ARG A 422 14.79 9.19 26.73
N HIS A 423 13.96 8.94 27.74
CA HIS A 423 14.43 8.35 28.99
C HIS A 423 15.03 6.95 28.79
N ILE A 424 14.44 6.13 27.91
CA ILE A 424 14.94 4.79 27.58
C ILE A 424 16.32 4.90 26.91
N ILE A 425 16.46 5.74 25.88
CA ILE A 425 17.74 5.95 25.17
C ILE A 425 18.81 6.52 26.10
N ASP A 426 18.47 7.51 26.92
CA ASP A 426 19.39 8.10 27.89
C ASP A 426 19.87 7.07 28.93
N THR A 427 19.01 6.13 29.32
CA THR A 427 19.39 5.04 30.24
C THR A 427 20.40 4.10 29.61
N ILE A 428 20.22 3.75 28.34
CA ILE A 428 21.14 2.83 27.65
C ILE A 428 22.47 3.52 27.35
N ASN A 429 22.45 4.79 26.92
CA ASN A 429 23.66 5.58 26.71
C ASN A 429 24.42 5.85 28.02
N ALA A 430 23.75 5.83 29.18
CA ALA A 430 24.41 5.97 30.48
C ALA A 430 25.16 4.72 30.96
N VAL A 431 25.02 3.58 30.27
CA VAL A 431 25.72 2.33 30.64
C VAL A 431 27.23 2.42 30.37
N ASP A 432 27.61 3.06 29.26
CA ASP A 432 29.01 3.27 28.84
C ASP A 432 29.10 4.37 27.76
N ASP A 433 30.19 5.15 27.74
CA ASP A 433 30.41 6.25 26.79
C ASP A 433 30.52 5.80 25.32
N GLU A 434 30.95 4.56 25.06
CA GLU A 434 31.05 4.00 23.71
C GLU A 434 29.71 3.42 23.20
N VAL A 435 28.76 3.15 24.10
CA VAL A 435 27.46 2.58 23.73
C VAL A 435 26.54 3.68 23.22
N GLN A 436 26.20 3.62 21.93
CA GLN A 436 25.27 4.55 21.30
C GLN A 436 24.05 3.82 20.77
N VAL A 437 22.88 4.30 21.18
CA VAL A 437 21.59 3.79 20.72
C VAL A 437 20.99 4.69 19.65
N SER A 438 20.55 4.06 18.57
CA SER A 438 19.78 4.69 17.51
C SER A 438 18.47 3.94 17.31
N ILE A 439 17.42 4.63 16.87
CA ILE A 439 16.17 3.98 16.51
C ILE A 439 16.41 3.21 15.21
N PHE A 440 16.10 1.91 15.22
CA PHE A 440 16.18 1.09 14.03
C PHE A 440 14.84 1.11 13.30
N ASN A 441 14.78 1.92 12.25
CA ASN A 441 13.67 1.86 11.30
C ASN A 441 13.98 0.77 10.27
N PRO A 442 13.19 -0.33 10.19
CA PRO A 442 13.40 -1.32 9.15
C PRO A 442 13.27 -0.63 7.78
N PRO A 443 14.23 -0.83 6.85
CA PRO A 443 14.18 -0.17 5.56
C PRO A 443 12.91 -0.62 4.83
N THR A 444 12.10 0.37 4.48
CA THR A 444 10.82 0.19 3.78
C THR A 444 11.03 -0.59 2.48
N LEU A 445 10.00 -1.32 2.00
CA LEU A 445 10.07 -2.09 0.75
C LEU A 445 10.54 -1.19 -0.41
N GLU A 446 10.17 0.09 -0.39
CA GLU A 446 10.57 1.09 -1.38
C GLU A 446 12.03 1.51 -1.27
N GLN A 447 12.56 1.72 -0.06
CA GLN A 447 13.98 2.04 0.12
C GLN A 447 14.85 0.90 -0.40
N ARG A 448 14.51 -0.35 -0.05
CA ARG A 448 15.20 -1.54 -0.57
C ARG A 448 15.13 -1.61 -2.09
N SER A 449 13.93 -1.44 -2.64
CA SER A 449 13.74 -1.40 -4.09
C SER A 449 14.57 -0.28 -4.75
N ARG A 450 14.63 0.91 -4.16
CA ARG A 450 15.43 2.04 -4.66
C ARG A 450 16.93 1.74 -4.67
N GLU A 451 17.45 1.09 -3.64
CA GLU A 451 18.84 0.66 -3.60
C GLU A 451 19.14 -0.35 -4.72
N ILE A 452 18.25 -1.32 -4.92
CA ILE A 452 18.33 -2.29 -6.03
C ILE A 452 18.32 -1.56 -7.38
N HIS A 453 17.38 -0.64 -7.60
CA HIS A 453 17.30 0.18 -8.82
C HIS A 453 18.54 1.04 -9.04
N ALA A 454 19.10 1.60 -7.97
CA ALA A 454 20.30 2.42 -8.05
C ALA A 454 21.52 1.59 -8.45
N ALA A 455 21.68 0.40 -7.86
CA ALA A 455 22.73 -0.55 -8.22
C ALA A 455 22.59 -1.02 -9.67
N GLU A 456 21.39 -1.39 -10.10
CA GLU A 456 21.17 -1.82 -11.49
C GLU A 456 21.42 -0.70 -12.50
N ARG A 457 20.91 0.53 -12.24
CA ARG A 457 21.24 1.69 -13.07
C ARG A 457 22.74 1.89 -13.19
N ARG A 458 23.49 1.74 -12.10
CA ARG A 458 24.96 1.87 -12.13
C ARG A 458 25.59 0.81 -13.03
N LYS A 459 25.13 -0.45 -12.95
CA LYS A 459 25.58 -1.54 -13.85
C LYS A 459 25.27 -1.23 -15.32
N ILE A 460 24.05 -0.79 -15.64
CA ILE A 460 23.65 -0.39 -17.00
C ILE A 460 24.49 0.81 -17.48
N LEU A 461 24.71 1.80 -16.62
CA LEU A 461 25.51 2.99 -16.94
C LEU A 461 26.96 2.63 -17.24
N LEU A 462 27.58 1.73 -16.45
CA LEU A 462 28.96 1.27 -16.70
C LEU A 462 29.07 0.55 -18.04
N ARG A 463 28.16 -0.38 -18.35
CA ARG A 463 28.12 -1.08 -19.64
C ARG A 463 27.82 -0.16 -20.82
N PHE A 464 26.93 0.81 -20.63
CA PHE A 464 26.66 1.85 -21.62
C PHE A 464 27.89 2.72 -21.86
N THR A 465 28.60 3.12 -20.80
CA THR A 465 29.84 3.91 -20.90
C THR A 465 30.91 3.13 -21.65
N LEU A 466 31.09 1.83 -21.34
CA LEU A 466 31.98 0.95 -22.09
C LEU A 466 31.60 0.92 -23.58
N SER A 467 30.32 0.70 -23.89
CA SER A 467 29.81 0.68 -25.26
C SER A 467 30.03 2.01 -25.99
N LEU A 468 29.84 3.13 -25.30
CA LEU A 468 30.02 4.47 -25.85
C LEU A 468 31.48 4.75 -26.17
N VAL A 469 32.39 4.40 -25.25
CA VAL A 469 33.84 4.57 -25.43
C VAL A 469 34.34 3.74 -26.60
N THR A 470 33.84 2.51 -26.79
CA THR A 470 34.23 1.64 -27.92
C THR A 470 33.54 2.03 -29.23
N ALA A 471 32.32 2.58 -29.19
CA ALA A 471 31.58 3.00 -30.38
C ALA A 471 32.21 4.20 -31.08
N VAL A 472 32.86 5.12 -30.35
CA VAL A 472 33.49 6.30 -30.98
C VAL A 472 34.62 5.90 -31.94
N PRO A 473 35.64 5.09 -31.54
CA PRO A 473 36.63 4.58 -32.48
C PRO A 473 36.02 3.71 -33.59
N THR A 474 35.01 2.90 -33.27
CA THR A 474 34.29 2.07 -34.25
C THR A 474 33.63 2.94 -35.33
N PHE A 475 33.01 4.06 -34.95
CA PHE A 475 32.41 5.03 -35.87
C PHE A 475 33.45 5.70 -36.76
N ILE A 476 34.56 6.12 -36.15
CA ILE A 476 35.66 6.76 -36.87
C ILE A 476 36.23 5.79 -37.91
N ILE A 477 36.52 4.55 -37.53
CA ILE A 477 37.14 3.56 -38.43
C ILE A 477 36.12 3.06 -39.46
N GLY A 478 34.98 2.53 -39.01
CA GLY A 478 34.00 1.84 -39.85
C GLY A 478 33.11 2.75 -40.70
N ILE A 479 32.86 3.99 -40.27
CA ILE A 479 32.02 4.93 -41.04
C ILE A 479 32.88 6.05 -41.64
N VAL A 480 33.63 6.80 -40.83
CA VAL A 480 34.35 7.99 -41.32
C VAL A 480 35.49 7.61 -42.29
N TYR A 481 36.38 6.71 -41.88
CA TYR A 481 37.53 6.29 -42.71
C TYR A 481 37.17 5.35 -43.85
N MET A 482 36.22 4.43 -43.66
CA MET A 482 35.83 3.50 -44.72
C MET A 482 34.88 4.10 -45.76
N THR A 483 33.90 4.94 -45.35
CA THR A 483 32.80 5.36 -46.25
C THR A 483 32.83 6.84 -46.65
N LEU A 484 33.20 7.76 -45.75
CA LEU A 484 33.10 9.22 -45.99
C LEU A 484 34.38 9.84 -46.54
N LEU A 485 35.56 9.32 -46.17
CA LEU A 485 36.84 9.88 -46.57
C LEU A 485 37.25 9.39 -47.96
N ASN A 486 37.72 10.31 -48.81
CA ASN A 486 38.16 10.01 -50.17
C ASN A 486 39.36 9.02 -50.19
N HIS A 487 39.46 8.18 -51.24
CA HIS A 487 40.47 7.09 -51.33
C HIS A 487 41.93 7.59 -51.30
N GLU A 488 42.17 8.87 -51.57
CA GLU A 488 43.51 9.48 -51.61
C GLU A 488 44.10 9.80 -50.23
N ASN A 489 43.29 9.78 -49.17
CA ASN A 489 43.74 10.15 -47.83
C ASN A 489 44.72 9.12 -47.23
N GLY A 490 45.86 9.59 -46.73
CA GLY A 490 46.91 8.73 -46.16
C GLY A 490 46.44 7.88 -44.97
N GLY A 491 45.55 8.40 -44.13
CA GLY A 491 44.96 7.66 -43.00
C GLY A 491 44.08 6.49 -43.43
N ARG A 492 43.26 6.67 -44.48
CA ARG A 492 42.45 5.58 -45.07
C ARG A 492 43.36 4.52 -45.69
N ARG A 493 44.39 4.92 -46.43
CA ARG A 493 45.36 3.99 -47.03
C ARG A 493 46.13 3.19 -45.96
N TYR A 494 46.50 3.81 -44.84
CA TYR A 494 47.15 3.10 -43.74
C TYR A 494 46.24 2.05 -43.08
N LEU A 495 44.96 2.39 -42.88
CA LEU A 495 43.96 1.49 -42.28
C LEU A 495 43.54 0.36 -43.22
N MET A 496 43.53 0.60 -44.53
CA MET A 496 43.21 -0.40 -45.55
C MET A 496 44.39 -1.33 -45.89
N GLN A 497 45.57 -1.16 -45.29
CA GLN A 497 46.69 -2.08 -45.48
C GLN A 497 46.47 -3.43 -44.78
N HIS A 498 47.03 -4.49 -45.34
CA HIS A 498 46.99 -5.84 -44.79
C HIS A 498 47.99 -5.99 -43.61
N ILE A 499 47.68 -6.84 -42.61
CA ILE A 499 48.58 -7.11 -41.46
C ILE A 499 49.01 -8.57 -41.39
N TRP A 500 48.15 -9.46 -40.89
CA TRP A 500 48.56 -10.77 -40.36
C TRP A 500 48.29 -11.95 -41.30
N ALA A 501 47.13 -12.01 -41.95
CA ALA A 501 46.76 -13.13 -42.82
C ALA A 501 45.73 -12.72 -43.87
N GLY A 502 45.91 -13.19 -45.10
CA GLY A 502 44.98 -13.03 -46.21
C GLY A 502 44.77 -11.58 -46.66
N THR A 503 43.60 -11.31 -47.26
CA THR A 503 43.20 -10.01 -47.82
C THR A 503 42.51 -9.08 -46.80
N VAL A 504 42.67 -9.34 -45.51
CA VAL A 504 42.00 -8.60 -44.42
C VAL A 504 42.75 -7.32 -44.06
N SER A 505 42.03 -6.20 -43.92
CA SER A 505 42.62 -4.89 -43.60
C SER A 505 42.91 -4.68 -42.10
N ARG A 506 43.74 -3.68 -41.76
CA ARG A 506 43.98 -3.26 -40.36
C ARG A 506 42.68 -2.85 -39.67
N ALA A 507 41.81 -2.16 -40.41
CA ALA A 507 40.54 -1.67 -39.91
C ALA A 507 39.63 -2.83 -39.48
N ASP A 508 39.57 -3.91 -40.26
CA ASP A 508 38.72 -5.07 -39.96
C ASP A 508 39.17 -5.82 -38.71
N TRP A 509 40.49 -5.97 -38.51
CA TRP A 509 41.06 -6.51 -37.27
C TRP A 509 40.76 -5.62 -36.06
N ALA A 510 40.85 -4.30 -36.22
CA ALA A 510 40.50 -3.36 -35.16
C ALA A 510 39.01 -3.43 -34.79
N LEU A 511 38.13 -3.53 -35.80
CA LEU A 511 36.69 -3.71 -35.62
C LEU A 511 36.36 -5.05 -34.96
N PHE A 512 37.04 -6.13 -35.32
CA PHE A 512 36.90 -7.44 -34.67
C PHE A 512 37.24 -7.37 -33.17
N MET A 513 38.37 -6.77 -32.80
CA MET A 513 38.79 -6.65 -31.40
C MET A 513 37.78 -5.83 -30.59
N MET A 514 37.32 -4.70 -31.13
CA MET A 514 36.30 -3.86 -30.49
C MET A 514 34.94 -4.55 -30.38
N GLY A 515 34.48 -5.20 -31.46
CA GLY A 515 33.25 -5.97 -31.48
C GLY A 515 33.26 -7.12 -30.48
N THR A 516 34.40 -7.81 -30.33
CA THR A 516 34.60 -8.90 -29.36
C THR A 516 34.46 -8.40 -27.93
N VAL A 517 35.09 -7.27 -27.58
CA VAL A 517 34.97 -6.68 -26.23
C VAL A 517 33.51 -6.34 -25.92
N ILE A 518 32.79 -5.72 -26.85
CA ILE A 518 31.38 -5.38 -26.62
C ILE A 518 30.48 -6.61 -26.53
N TYR A 519 30.71 -7.61 -27.38
CA TYR A 519 29.92 -8.84 -27.38
C TYR A 519 30.01 -9.59 -26.03
N PHE A 520 31.20 -9.71 -25.45
CA PHE A 520 31.41 -10.48 -24.22
C PHE A 520 31.30 -9.68 -22.91
N PHE A 521 31.48 -8.36 -22.91
CA PHE A 521 31.47 -7.56 -21.66
C PHE A 521 30.28 -6.61 -21.53
N ALA A 522 29.61 -6.26 -22.64
CA ALA A 522 28.46 -5.36 -22.62
C ALA A 522 27.16 -6.06 -23.04
N ALA A 523 27.20 -6.91 -24.08
CA ALA A 523 26.03 -7.64 -24.58
C ALA A 523 25.76 -8.96 -23.81
N ASP A 524 26.69 -9.39 -22.95
CA ASP A 524 26.61 -10.57 -22.09
C ASP A 524 25.29 -10.68 -21.32
N ILE A 525 24.81 -9.55 -20.78
CA ILE A 525 23.54 -9.46 -20.07
C ILE A 525 22.35 -9.95 -20.91
N PHE A 526 22.34 -9.69 -22.22
CA PHE A 526 21.26 -10.13 -23.09
C PHE A 526 21.39 -11.61 -23.41
N HIS A 527 22.61 -12.09 -23.64
CA HIS A 527 22.90 -13.49 -23.94
C HIS A 527 22.57 -14.41 -22.76
N ILE A 528 23.07 -14.09 -21.57
CA ILE A 528 22.82 -14.88 -20.35
C ILE A 528 21.32 -14.95 -20.07
N ARG A 529 20.62 -13.82 -20.11
CA ARG A 529 19.17 -13.77 -19.86
C ARG A 529 18.36 -14.52 -20.92
N SER A 530 18.78 -14.47 -22.18
CA SER A 530 18.14 -15.23 -23.26
C SER A 530 18.32 -16.74 -23.06
N LEU A 531 19.54 -17.17 -22.75
CA LEU A 531 19.88 -18.59 -22.54
C LEU A 531 19.17 -19.17 -21.33
N GLN A 532 19.14 -18.43 -20.21
CA GLN A 532 18.38 -18.82 -19.01
C GLN A 532 16.89 -19.00 -19.34
N GLY A 533 16.28 -18.03 -20.03
CA GLY A 533 14.86 -18.12 -20.42
C GLY A 533 14.56 -19.37 -21.24
N ILE A 534 15.42 -19.71 -22.22
CA ILE A 534 15.29 -20.93 -23.03
C ILE A 534 15.50 -22.17 -22.16
N TYR A 535 16.55 -22.20 -21.34
CA TYR A 535 16.86 -23.35 -20.49
C TYR A 535 15.71 -23.74 -19.57
N LEU A 536 15.04 -22.76 -18.95
CA LEU A 536 13.91 -23.02 -18.04
C LEU A 536 12.71 -23.65 -18.76
N MET A 537 12.40 -23.21 -19.97
CA MET A 537 11.28 -23.75 -20.75
C MET A 537 11.55 -25.16 -21.26
N TRP A 538 12.83 -25.51 -21.48
CA TRP A 538 13.24 -26.77 -22.11
C TRP A 538 13.87 -27.76 -21.12
N LYS A 539 13.88 -27.45 -19.82
CA LYS A 539 14.37 -28.37 -18.78
C LYS A 539 13.51 -29.65 -18.76
N PRO A 540 14.11 -30.85 -18.62
CA PRO A 540 13.38 -32.13 -18.62
C PRO A 540 12.27 -32.23 -17.57
N SER A 541 12.37 -31.46 -16.48
CA SER A 541 11.41 -31.42 -15.38
C SER A 541 10.23 -30.48 -15.61
N SER A 542 10.21 -29.68 -16.68
CA SER A 542 9.18 -28.65 -16.88
C SER A 542 7.84 -29.28 -17.25
N LYS A 543 6.76 -28.88 -16.54
CA LYS A 543 5.37 -29.30 -16.83
C LYS A 543 4.68 -28.48 -17.93
N THR A 544 5.38 -27.52 -18.55
CA THR A 544 4.78 -26.65 -19.56
C THR A 544 4.35 -27.44 -20.82
N PRO A 545 3.13 -27.21 -21.37
CA PRO A 545 2.69 -27.91 -22.58
C PRO A 545 3.50 -27.50 -23.82
N LEU A 546 3.76 -28.46 -24.72
CA LEU A 546 4.56 -28.29 -25.94
C LEU A 546 4.09 -27.12 -26.83
N SER A 547 2.78 -26.89 -26.93
CA SER A 547 2.22 -25.77 -27.69
C SER A 547 2.63 -24.41 -27.11
N HIS A 548 2.66 -24.27 -25.78
CA HIS A 548 3.12 -23.04 -25.12
C HIS A 548 4.64 -22.85 -25.26
N ARG A 549 5.42 -23.93 -25.28
CA ARG A 549 6.87 -23.88 -25.55
C ARG A 549 7.20 -23.39 -26.96
N LEU A 550 6.32 -23.61 -27.94
CA LEU A 550 6.54 -23.24 -29.34
C LEU A 550 5.83 -21.95 -29.78
N LEU A 551 4.71 -21.60 -29.16
CA LEU A 551 3.92 -20.41 -29.56
C LEU A 551 4.06 -19.22 -28.60
N ARG A 552 4.68 -19.43 -27.44
CA ARG A 552 4.86 -18.39 -26.42
C ARG A 552 6.26 -18.48 -25.80
N PHE A 553 7.29 -18.55 -26.66
CA PHE A 553 8.69 -18.52 -26.24
C PHE A 553 9.37 -17.20 -26.60
N GLY A 554 10.24 -16.73 -25.70
CA GLY A 554 11.14 -15.62 -25.99
C GLY A 554 10.79 -14.32 -25.29
N ASN A 555 11.85 -13.63 -24.90
CA ASN A 555 11.87 -12.31 -24.28
C ASN A 555 12.51 -11.32 -25.28
N MET A 556 12.36 -10.01 -25.06
CA MET A 556 13.05 -8.97 -25.82
C MET A 556 14.57 -9.21 -25.90
N ASN A 557 15.18 -9.73 -24.82
CA ASN A 557 16.59 -10.07 -24.78
C ASN A 557 16.98 -11.16 -25.82
N MET A 558 16.04 -12.01 -26.23
CA MET A 558 16.27 -13.06 -27.22
C MET A 558 16.45 -12.50 -28.63
N LEU A 559 15.63 -11.51 -29.03
CA LEU A 559 15.78 -10.85 -30.34
C LEU A 559 17.14 -10.15 -30.44
N ILE A 560 17.53 -9.46 -29.36
CA ILE A 560 18.83 -8.77 -29.26
C ILE A 560 19.97 -9.78 -29.31
N SER A 561 19.92 -10.81 -28.46
CA SER A 561 20.93 -11.88 -28.43
C SER A 561 21.08 -12.54 -29.79
N LEU A 562 19.98 -12.88 -30.46
CA LEU A 562 20.03 -13.56 -31.76
C LEU A 562 20.58 -12.63 -32.85
N GLY A 563 20.18 -11.35 -32.85
CA GLY A 563 20.71 -10.34 -33.77
C GLY A 563 22.21 -10.10 -33.61
N THR A 564 22.71 -9.90 -32.39
CA THR A 564 24.14 -9.69 -32.14
C THR A 564 24.95 -10.96 -32.37
N SER A 565 24.47 -12.14 -31.97
CA SER A 565 25.17 -13.40 -32.17
C SER A 565 25.28 -13.75 -33.67
N ILE A 566 24.20 -13.65 -34.44
CA ILE A 566 24.24 -13.93 -35.89
C ILE A 566 25.22 -12.98 -36.58
N ALA A 567 25.15 -11.67 -36.28
CA ALA A 567 26.06 -10.68 -36.87
C ALA A 567 27.53 -10.94 -36.50
N TYR A 568 27.80 -11.27 -35.23
CA TYR A 568 29.15 -11.53 -34.73
C TYR A 568 29.77 -12.79 -35.34
N PHE A 569 29.07 -13.93 -35.26
CA PHE A 569 29.58 -15.20 -35.80
C PHE A 569 29.66 -15.20 -37.33
N ALA A 570 28.72 -14.56 -38.03
CA ALA A 570 28.82 -14.38 -39.48
C ALA A 570 30.04 -13.53 -39.87
N SER A 571 30.34 -12.49 -39.10
CA SER A 571 31.53 -11.65 -39.33
C SER A 571 32.83 -12.40 -39.04
N ILE A 572 32.87 -13.27 -38.03
CA ILE A 572 34.01 -14.17 -37.79
C ILE A 572 34.19 -15.15 -38.94
N ALA A 573 33.11 -15.77 -39.42
CA ALA A 573 33.16 -16.71 -40.53
C ALA A 573 33.68 -16.03 -41.80
N ALA A 574 33.19 -14.82 -42.11
CA ALA A 574 33.69 -14.01 -43.21
C ALA A 574 35.19 -13.68 -43.02
N LEU A 575 35.59 -13.23 -41.83
CA LEU A 575 36.98 -12.94 -41.49
C LEU A 575 37.89 -14.16 -41.71
N ALA A 576 37.46 -15.35 -41.29
CA ALA A 576 38.21 -16.59 -41.44
C ALA A 576 38.35 -17.01 -42.92
N ILE A 577 37.30 -16.86 -43.73
CA ILE A 577 37.33 -17.16 -45.18
C ILE A 577 38.33 -16.24 -45.89
N ASN A 578 38.33 -14.93 -45.57
CA ASN A 578 39.27 -13.99 -46.21
C ASN A 578 40.70 -14.11 -45.69
N ALA A 579 40.88 -14.52 -44.43
CA ALA A 579 42.21 -14.80 -43.90
C ALA A 579 42.86 -16.03 -44.56
N THR A 580 42.05 -16.97 -45.09
CA THR A 580 42.53 -18.22 -45.71
C THR A 580 42.53 -18.20 -47.24
N SER A 581 41.77 -17.30 -47.87
CA SER A 581 41.75 -17.09 -49.32
C SER A 581 42.96 -16.27 -49.79
N ALA A 582 43.71 -16.81 -50.76
CA ALA A 582 44.84 -16.10 -51.41
C ALA A 582 44.43 -15.23 -52.61
N LYS A 583 43.14 -15.22 -52.98
CA LYS A 583 42.66 -14.48 -54.16
C LYS A 583 42.36 -13.04 -53.76
N ALA A 584 43.18 -12.10 -54.24
CA ALA A 584 42.88 -10.67 -54.16
C ALA A 584 41.66 -10.35 -55.02
N MET A 585 40.48 -10.31 -54.41
CA MET A 585 39.23 -9.93 -55.06
C MET A 585 38.59 -8.80 -54.25
N GLY A 586 38.42 -7.65 -54.91
CA GLY A 586 37.44 -6.60 -54.59
C GLY A 586 37.59 -5.81 -53.30
N GLU A 587 37.78 -4.49 -53.42
CA GLU A 587 37.44 -3.54 -52.35
C GLU A 587 35.93 -3.63 -52.05
N GLY A 588 35.56 -4.01 -50.82
CA GLY A 588 34.21 -3.81 -50.31
C GLY A 588 33.58 -5.04 -49.67
N GLN A 589 34.02 -5.40 -48.46
CA GLN A 589 33.23 -6.24 -47.58
C GLN A 589 32.74 -5.45 -46.39
N ALA A 590 31.44 -5.52 -46.12
CA ALA A 590 30.86 -5.02 -44.89
C ALA A 590 30.94 -6.12 -43.82
N TYR A 591 31.98 -6.11 -43.01
CA TYR A 591 32.01 -6.83 -41.74
C TYR A 591 31.01 -6.17 -40.78
N TYR A 592 30.22 -6.95 -40.04
CA TYR A 592 29.17 -6.42 -39.16
C TYR A 592 29.61 -6.24 -37.71
N PHE A 593 30.92 -6.21 -37.44
CA PHE A 593 31.43 -5.95 -36.10
C PHE A 593 31.01 -4.56 -35.59
N ASP A 594 30.94 -3.58 -36.49
CA ASP A 594 30.41 -2.23 -36.21
C ASP A 594 28.94 -2.27 -35.78
N SER A 595 28.13 -3.11 -36.44
CA SER A 595 26.72 -3.30 -36.16
C SER A 595 26.50 -3.89 -34.78
N VAL A 596 27.33 -4.85 -34.33
CA VAL A 596 27.28 -5.38 -32.96
C VAL A 596 27.54 -4.29 -31.92
N VAL A 597 28.52 -3.41 -32.18
CA VAL A 597 28.88 -2.31 -31.27
C VAL A 597 27.77 -1.27 -31.19
N PHE A 598 27.28 -0.76 -32.33
CA PHE A 598 26.24 0.27 -32.36
C PHE A 598 24.89 -0.24 -31.86
N LEU A 599 24.53 -1.48 -32.21
CA LEU A 599 23.30 -2.11 -31.72
C LEU A 599 23.31 -2.19 -30.19
N THR A 600 24.41 -2.66 -29.61
CA THR A 600 24.57 -2.77 -28.15
C THR A 600 24.54 -1.39 -27.48
N LEU A 601 25.20 -0.39 -28.08
CA LEU A 601 25.19 1.00 -27.59
C LEU A 601 23.77 1.58 -27.53
N PHE A 602 23.05 1.56 -28.64
CA PHE A 602 21.73 2.19 -28.73
C PHE A 602 20.70 1.50 -27.84
N LEU A 603 20.78 0.17 -27.71
CA LEU A 603 19.92 -0.61 -26.83
C LEU A 603 20.20 -0.36 -25.34
N LEU A 604 21.47 -0.34 -24.93
CA LEU A 604 21.85 0.01 -23.55
C LEU A 604 21.50 1.47 -23.23
N GLY A 605 21.65 2.38 -24.20
CA GLY A 605 21.20 3.76 -24.08
C GLY A 605 19.69 3.87 -23.86
N GLY A 606 18.90 3.11 -24.63
CA GLY A 606 17.44 3.01 -24.45
C GLY A 606 17.04 2.47 -23.07
N ARG A 607 17.66 1.37 -22.63
CA ARG A 607 17.45 0.76 -21.30
C ARG A 607 17.87 1.69 -20.16
N GLY A 608 18.97 2.43 -20.35
CA GLY A 608 19.45 3.43 -19.38
C GLY A 608 18.48 4.60 -19.24
N LEU A 609 17.95 5.10 -20.36
CA LEU A 609 16.96 6.17 -20.38
C LEU A 609 15.61 5.72 -19.77
N GLU A 610 15.20 4.47 -20.03
CA GLU A 610 14.06 3.83 -19.36
C GLU A 610 14.24 3.80 -17.83
N ALA A 611 15.37 3.28 -17.34
CA ALA A 611 15.63 3.16 -15.92
C ALA A 611 15.74 4.54 -15.24
N TRP A 612 16.34 5.51 -15.93
CA TRP A 612 16.38 6.91 -15.48
C TRP A 612 14.99 7.54 -15.39
N SER A 613 14.15 7.35 -16.42
CA SER A 613 12.79 7.88 -16.43
C SER A 613 11.95 7.31 -15.30
N LYS A 614 11.98 5.98 -15.08
CA LYS A 614 11.26 5.30 -13.99
C LYS A 614 11.69 5.81 -12.61
N ALA A 615 13.00 5.98 -12.40
CA ALA A 615 13.53 6.53 -11.16
C ALA A 615 13.07 7.98 -10.92
N LYS A 616 13.19 8.85 -11.94
CA LYS A 616 12.81 10.27 -11.82
C LYS A 616 11.32 10.47 -11.57
N THR A 617 10.47 9.56 -12.06
CA THR A 617 9.04 9.58 -11.77
C THR A 617 8.70 9.12 -10.36
N GLY A 618 9.52 8.26 -9.73
CA GLY A 618 9.36 7.81 -8.34
C GLY A 618 9.74 8.87 -7.28
N ASP A 619 10.43 9.94 -7.67
CA ASP A 619 10.85 11.03 -6.78
C ASP A 619 9.67 11.86 -6.23
N ALA A 620 8.52 11.85 -6.90
CA ALA A 620 7.36 12.66 -6.49
C ALA A 620 6.83 12.28 -5.09
N VAL A 621 6.90 11.01 -4.73
CA VAL A 621 6.50 10.52 -3.40
C VAL A 621 7.58 10.84 -2.36
N ALA A 622 8.86 10.84 -2.75
CA ALA A 622 9.95 11.28 -1.87
C ALA A 622 9.82 12.76 -1.52
N ALA A 623 9.36 13.58 -2.45
CA ALA A 623 9.13 15.00 -2.23
C ALA A 623 8.07 15.26 -1.14
N LEU A 624 7.03 14.42 -1.04
CA LEU A 624 6.05 14.50 0.05
C LEU A 624 6.69 14.20 1.41
N GLY A 625 7.57 13.20 1.48
CA GLY A 625 8.31 12.89 2.70
C GLY A 625 9.23 14.03 3.16
N SER A 626 9.79 14.80 2.22
CA SER A 626 10.64 15.97 2.55
C SER A 626 9.88 17.18 3.11
N LEU A 627 8.54 17.16 3.12
CA LEU A 627 7.73 18.21 3.74
C LEU A 627 7.77 18.11 5.28
N ARG A 628 8.08 16.94 5.82
CA ARG A 628 8.27 16.73 7.25
C ARG A 628 9.66 17.22 7.67
N PRO A 629 9.77 18.04 8.73
CA PRO A 629 11.08 18.42 9.27
C PRO A 629 11.74 17.24 10.00
N ASP A 630 13.06 17.13 9.91
CA ASP A 630 13.81 16.08 10.62
C ASP A 630 13.92 16.36 12.13
N THR A 631 13.85 17.63 12.53
CA THR A 631 13.98 18.10 13.91
C THR A 631 12.85 19.02 14.32
N ALA A 632 12.40 18.94 15.57
CA ALA A 632 11.41 19.82 16.17
C ALA A 632 11.98 20.57 17.39
N LEU A 633 11.33 21.67 17.76
CA LEU A 633 11.60 22.41 18.99
C LEU A 633 10.61 21.97 20.06
N LEU A 634 11.07 21.15 21.00
CA LEU A 634 10.26 20.70 22.13
C LEU A 634 10.26 21.78 23.22
N VAL A 635 9.08 22.09 23.75
CA VAL A 635 8.90 22.98 24.89
C VAL A 635 8.87 22.13 26.16
N THR A 636 9.88 22.29 27.02
CA THR A 636 9.92 21.65 28.35
C THR A 636 9.70 22.69 29.45
N HIS A 637 8.71 22.41 30.31
CA HIS A 637 8.50 23.16 31.54
C HIS A 637 9.50 22.66 32.60
N ALA A 638 10.44 23.50 33.01
CA ALA A 638 11.32 23.16 34.12
C ALA A 638 10.48 23.06 35.41
N THR A 639 10.68 22.00 36.17
CA THR A 639 10.04 21.76 37.49
C THR A 639 10.53 22.71 38.59
N SER A 640 11.48 23.60 38.28
CA SER A 640 11.96 24.66 39.18
C SER A 640 10.99 25.83 39.17
N SER A 641 10.74 26.42 40.34
CA SER A 641 9.78 27.50 40.65
C SER A 641 9.90 28.82 39.86
N ASP A 642 10.66 28.87 38.76
CA ASP A 642 11.00 30.07 38.01
C ASP A 642 10.31 30.18 36.63
N GLY A 643 9.37 29.28 36.29
CA GLY A 643 8.49 29.41 35.13
C GLY A 643 9.17 29.53 33.76
N THR A 644 10.48 29.30 33.68
CA THR A 644 11.28 29.55 32.48
C THR A 644 11.10 28.40 31.49
N MET A 645 10.44 28.69 30.36
CA MET A 645 10.28 27.74 29.26
C MET A 645 11.64 27.48 28.59
N THR A 646 12.04 26.21 28.50
CA THR A 646 13.25 25.80 27.78
C THR A 646 12.87 25.18 26.42
N LEU A 647 13.55 25.62 25.36
CA LEU A 647 13.35 25.12 24.00
C LEU A 647 14.50 24.18 23.64
N ASN A 648 14.21 22.89 23.55
CA ASN A 648 15.19 21.87 23.18
C ASN A 648 14.98 21.42 21.74
N LYS A 649 16.05 21.40 20.93
CA LYS A 649 16.00 20.86 19.57
C LYS A 649 16.12 19.34 19.64
N THR A 650 15.09 18.64 19.20
CA THR A 650 14.98 17.17 19.31
C THR A 650 14.67 16.56 17.94
N ALA A 651 15.22 15.39 17.64
CA ALA A 651 14.87 14.65 16.42
C ALA A 651 13.39 14.23 16.47
N THR A 652 12.69 14.28 15.34
CA THR A 652 11.24 14.02 15.33
C THR A 652 10.86 12.59 15.74
N GLU A 653 11.76 11.61 15.55
CA GLU A 653 11.51 10.22 15.92
C GLU A 653 11.44 9.98 17.44
N LEU A 654 11.96 10.94 18.24
CA LEU A 654 11.99 10.91 19.71
C LEU A 654 10.79 11.61 20.37
N LEU A 655 9.88 12.18 19.56
CA LEU A 655 8.68 12.85 20.05
C LEU A 655 7.60 11.82 20.38
N GLU A 656 6.82 12.10 21.42
CA GLU A 656 5.67 11.30 21.84
C GLU A 656 4.35 12.06 21.64
N VAL A 657 3.23 11.32 21.66
CA VAL A 657 1.90 11.93 21.72
C VAL A 657 1.77 12.72 23.03
N GLY A 658 1.27 13.95 22.95
CA GLY A 658 1.14 14.87 24.08
C GLY A 658 2.33 15.82 24.28
N ASP A 659 3.47 15.59 23.62
CA ASP A 659 4.58 16.55 23.62
C ASP A 659 4.14 17.88 23.02
N VAL A 660 4.65 18.98 23.58
CA VAL A 660 4.37 20.35 23.09
C VAL A 660 5.54 20.84 22.27
N VAL A 661 5.29 21.13 20.99
CA VAL A 661 6.32 21.62 20.06
C VAL A 661 6.02 23.04 19.62
N ARG A 662 7.06 23.86 19.56
CA ARG A 662 6.97 25.24 19.06
C ARG A 662 7.19 25.29 17.56
N VAL A 663 6.19 25.73 16.82
CA VAL A 663 6.22 25.86 15.35
C VAL A 663 6.49 27.31 14.98
N LEU A 664 7.67 27.59 14.43
CA LEU A 664 8.10 28.92 14.02
C LEU A 664 7.46 29.35 12.69
N HIS A 665 7.50 30.65 12.40
CA HIS A 665 7.21 31.18 11.08
C HIS A 665 8.07 30.50 9.99
N GLY A 666 7.43 30.08 8.90
CA GLY A 666 8.06 29.39 7.78
C GLY A 666 8.37 27.91 8.01
N SER A 667 8.03 27.36 9.18
CA SER A 667 8.24 25.94 9.49
C SER A 667 6.94 25.14 9.48
N SER A 668 7.06 23.84 9.27
CA SER A 668 5.95 22.89 9.39
C SER A 668 5.94 22.25 10.77
N PRO A 669 4.76 21.93 11.34
CA PRO A 669 4.70 21.02 12.48
C PRO A 669 5.28 19.65 12.07
N PRO A 670 5.96 18.93 12.99
CA PRO A 670 6.54 17.63 12.71
C PRO A 670 5.49 16.52 12.54
N PHE A 671 4.42 16.57 13.35
CA PHE A 671 3.27 15.66 13.34
C PHE A 671 1.98 16.46 13.55
N ASP A 672 0.84 15.80 13.41
CA ASP A 672 -0.45 16.44 13.59
C ASP A 672 -0.69 16.76 15.06
N GLY A 673 -1.31 17.90 15.33
CA GLY A 673 -1.50 18.38 16.69
C GLY A 673 -2.57 19.44 16.83
N THR A 674 -2.85 19.82 18.06
CA THR A 674 -3.79 20.89 18.41
C THR A 674 -3.03 22.11 18.91
N ILE A 675 -3.44 23.30 18.47
CA ILE A 675 -2.84 24.55 18.94
C ILE A 675 -3.25 24.76 20.40
N ILE A 676 -2.27 24.98 21.29
CA ILE A 676 -2.53 25.28 22.70
C ILE A 676 -2.64 26.79 22.90
N ASP A 677 -1.70 27.53 22.30
CA ASP A 677 -1.57 28.97 22.51
C ASP A 677 -1.17 29.67 21.21
N GLY A 678 -1.77 30.84 21.00
CA GLY A 678 -1.59 31.72 19.84
C GLY A 678 -2.65 31.57 18.74
N GLU A 679 -2.74 32.62 17.91
CA GLU A 679 -3.48 32.63 16.65
C GLU A 679 -2.45 32.75 15.51
N THR A 680 -2.65 32.00 14.44
CA THR A 680 -1.77 32.10 13.26
C THR A 680 -2.50 31.74 11.98
N ARG A 681 -1.79 31.86 10.85
CA ARG A 681 -2.26 31.50 9.52
C ARG A 681 -1.37 30.42 8.93
N PHE A 682 -1.96 29.30 8.55
CA PHE A 682 -1.27 28.20 7.89
C PHE A 682 -1.47 28.23 6.38
N ASP A 683 -0.39 27.94 5.66
CA ASP A 683 -0.40 27.61 4.25
C ASP A 683 -0.51 26.09 4.12
N GLU A 684 -1.70 25.62 3.77
CA GLU A 684 -1.99 24.19 3.57
C GLU A 684 -1.83 23.75 2.11
N ALA A 685 -1.29 24.62 1.23
CA ALA A 685 -1.17 24.36 -0.21
C ALA A 685 -0.38 23.09 -0.55
N SER A 686 0.57 22.68 0.31
CA SER A 686 1.35 21.45 0.11
C SER A 686 0.51 20.18 0.22
N LEU A 687 -0.58 20.21 1.00
CA LEU A 687 -1.49 19.09 1.19
C LEU A 687 -2.74 19.25 0.31
N THR A 688 -3.36 20.44 0.35
CA THR A 688 -4.64 20.71 -0.32
C THR A 688 -4.47 21.20 -1.77
N GLY A 689 -3.29 21.69 -2.15
CA GLY A 689 -3.06 22.29 -3.47
C GLY A 689 -3.61 23.72 -3.61
N GLU A 690 -4.24 24.28 -2.59
CA GLU A 690 -4.82 25.62 -2.60
C GLU A 690 -3.90 26.64 -1.92
N ALA A 691 -3.56 27.73 -2.63
CA ALA A 691 -2.64 28.76 -2.12
C ALA A 691 -3.26 29.73 -1.09
N ARG A 692 -4.47 29.45 -0.58
CA ARG A 692 -5.15 30.34 0.36
C ARG A 692 -4.71 30.02 1.79
N LEU A 693 -4.30 31.05 2.52
CA LEU A 693 -3.95 30.93 3.94
C LEU A 693 -5.22 30.71 4.78
N ILE A 694 -5.17 29.74 5.68
CA ILE A 694 -6.25 29.38 6.61
C ILE A 694 -5.88 29.89 8.00
N ALA A 695 -6.77 30.67 8.62
CA ALA A 695 -6.59 31.15 9.99
C ALA A 695 -6.91 30.01 10.98
N LYS A 696 -6.07 29.86 12.01
CA LYS A 696 -6.19 28.83 13.05
C LYS A 696 -6.00 29.48 14.43
N HIS A 697 -6.84 29.06 15.38
CA HIS A 697 -6.87 29.56 16.74
C HIS A 697 -6.53 28.43 17.73
N ALA A 698 -6.34 28.78 19.01
CA ALA A 698 -6.18 27.79 20.07
C ALA A 698 -7.35 26.79 20.09
N GLY A 699 -7.03 25.49 20.13
CA GLY A 699 -7.97 24.38 20.01
C GLY A 699 -8.07 23.78 18.60
N ASP A 700 -7.69 24.52 17.55
CA ASP A 700 -7.75 24.02 16.18
C ASP A 700 -6.66 22.98 15.89
N GLN A 701 -6.95 22.05 14.98
CA GLN A 701 -5.98 21.08 14.48
C GLN A 701 -5.09 21.66 13.37
N VAL A 702 -3.81 21.27 13.44
CA VAL A 702 -2.77 21.56 12.44
C VAL A 702 -2.13 20.25 11.98
N PHE A 703 -1.80 20.19 10.69
CA PHE A 703 -1.32 18.97 10.03
C PHE A 703 0.15 19.06 9.63
N SER A 704 0.87 17.94 9.69
CA SER A 704 2.24 17.82 9.20
C SER A 704 2.32 18.08 7.69
N GLY A 705 3.30 18.88 7.26
CA GLY A 705 3.50 19.32 5.87
C GLY A 705 2.84 20.66 5.53
N THR A 706 2.05 21.25 6.44
CA THR A 706 1.54 22.62 6.32
C THR A 706 2.59 23.62 6.79
N ILE A 707 2.60 24.85 6.25
CA ILE A 707 3.63 25.84 6.59
C ILE A 707 3.00 26.97 7.40
N ASN A 708 3.51 27.23 8.60
CA ASN A 708 3.09 28.38 9.39
C ASN A 708 3.56 29.68 8.70
N LYS A 709 2.65 30.60 8.35
CA LYS A 709 2.96 31.92 7.77
C LYS A 709 2.68 33.08 8.71
N GLY A 710 2.15 32.83 9.91
CA GLY A 710 1.94 33.85 10.93
C GLY A 710 2.98 33.80 12.04
N SER A 711 2.56 34.10 13.27
CA SER A 711 3.37 34.07 14.48
C SER A 711 3.74 32.65 14.92
N PRO A 712 4.83 32.47 15.69
CA PRO A 712 5.13 31.21 16.34
C PRO A 712 3.98 30.78 17.24
N ILE A 713 3.67 29.49 17.24
CA ILE A 713 2.62 28.89 18.07
C ILE A 713 3.12 27.61 18.74
N ASP A 714 2.47 27.25 19.84
CA ASP A 714 2.73 26.00 20.56
C ASP A 714 1.65 24.97 20.23
N VAL A 715 2.09 23.81 19.76
CA VAL A 715 1.23 22.75 19.25
C VAL A 715 1.43 21.50 20.10
N ARG A 716 0.35 20.96 20.67
CA ARG A 716 0.35 19.66 21.33
C ARG A 716 0.20 18.56 20.29
N LEU A 717 1.14 17.64 20.24
CA LEU A 717 1.09 16.54 19.29
C LEU A 717 -0.05 15.57 19.64
N THR A 718 -0.85 15.25 18.63
CA THR A 718 -1.95 14.26 18.71
C THR A 718 -1.57 12.94 18.02
N SER A 719 -0.69 13.01 17.01
CA SER A 719 -0.19 11.86 16.27
C SER A 719 1.33 11.77 16.36
N ILE A 720 1.88 10.62 15.97
CA ILE A 720 3.33 10.36 15.84
C ILE A 720 3.62 9.67 14.51
N SER A 721 4.87 9.26 14.30
CA SER A 721 5.34 8.66 13.05
C SER A 721 4.49 7.45 12.64
N GLY A 722 3.99 7.47 11.40
CA GLY A 722 3.16 6.42 10.83
C GLY A 722 1.65 6.63 11.00
N THR A 723 1.23 7.57 11.86
CA THR A 723 -0.19 7.87 12.09
C THR A 723 -0.62 9.27 11.64
N SER A 724 0.32 10.15 11.29
CA SER A 724 -0.02 11.49 10.77
C SER A 724 -0.74 11.45 9.41
N MET A 725 -1.50 12.49 9.10
CA MET A 725 -2.19 12.66 7.81
C MET A 725 -1.20 12.56 6.65
N LEU A 726 -0.03 13.19 6.76
CA LEU A 726 1.02 13.11 5.73
C LEU A 726 1.52 11.67 5.55
N ASP A 727 1.70 10.92 6.64
CA ASP A 727 2.10 9.51 6.57
C ASP A 727 1.01 8.64 5.93
N GLN A 728 -0.27 8.89 6.22
CA GLN A 728 -1.39 8.22 5.56
C GLN A 728 -1.44 8.55 4.06
N ILE A 729 -1.24 9.80 3.67
CA ILE A 729 -1.13 10.22 2.27
C ILE A 729 0.02 9.46 1.58
N ILE A 730 1.20 9.42 2.21
CA ILE A 730 2.36 8.71 1.67
C ILE A 730 2.06 7.21 1.52
N LYS A 731 1.40 6.59 2.50
CA LYS A 731 0.99 5.18 2.46
C LYS A 731 0.00 4.91 1.32
N VAL A 732 -1.04 5.73 1.19
CA VAL A 732 -2.05 5.63 0.12
C VAL A 732 -1.42 5.77 -1.28
N VAL A 733 -0.51 6.75 -1.45
CA VAL A 733 0.18 6.95 -2.73
C VAL A 733 1.11 5.77 -3.04
N ARG A 734 1.77 5.19 -2.04
CA ARG A 734 2.60 3.98 -2.21
C ARG A 734 1.76 2.79 -2.65
N GLU A 735 0.64 2.53 -1.97
CA GLU A 735 -0.29 1.45 -2.33
C GLU A 735 -0.74 1.57 -3.80
N GLY A 736 -1.03 2.79 -4.26
CA GLY A 736 -1.45 3.02 -5.64
C GLY A 736 -0.38 2.84 -6.70
N GLN A 737 0.90 3.05 -6.37
CA GLN A 737 2.00 2.79 -7.31
C GLN A 737 2.19 1.30 -7.62
N THR A 738 1.65 0.41 -6.78
CA THR A 738 1.78 -1.04 -6.99
C THR A 738 0.76 -1.61 -7.98
N LYS A 739 -0.38 -0.92 -8.21
CA LYS A 739 -1.49 -1.43 -9.04
C LYS A 739 -1.32 -1.08 -10.52
N ARG A 740 -1.23 -2.11 -11.37
CA ARG A 740 -0.97 -1.97 -12.83
C ARG A 740 -2.27 -1.84 -13.63
N ALA A 741 -2.22 -1.03 -14.70
CA ALA A 741 -3.33 -0.92 -15.64
C ALA A 741 -3.54 -2.22 -16.44
N PRO A 742 -4.78 -2.63 -16.75
CA PRO A 742 -5.07 -3.72 -17.66
C PRO A 742 -4.37 -3.57 -19.03
N VAL A 743 -4.25 -2.34 -19.56
CA VAL A 743 -3.54 -2.08 -20.83
C VAL A 743 -2.06 -2.45 -20.81
N GLU A 744 -1.39 -2.41 -19.65
CA GLU A 744 0.00 -2.89 -19.54
C GLU A 744 0.09 -4.39 -19.79
N ARG A 745 -0.91 -5.17 -19.33
CA ARG A 745 -0.98 -6.62 -19.60
C ARG A 745 -1.15 -6.90 -21.09
N VAL A 746 -1.79 -6.00 -21.84
CA VAL A 746 -1.94 -6.14 -23.30
C VAL A 746 -0.58 -6.00 -23.99
N ALA A 747 0.25 -5.04 -23.59
CA ALA A 747 1.62 -4.88 -24.10
C ALA A 747 2.47 -6.14 -23.89
N ASP A 748 2.31 -6.75 -22.72
CA ASP A 748 2.98 -7.97 -22.30
C ASP A 748 2.55 -9.18 -23.16
N ILE A 749 1.23 -9.30 -23.39
CA ILE A 749 0.66 -10.31 -24.26
C ILE A 749 1.15 -10.14 -25.70
N ILE A 750 1.12 -8.91 -26.23
CA ILE A 750 1.62 -8.59 -27.57
C ILE A 750 3.07 -9.03 -27.69
N THR A 751 3.94 -8.62 -26.77
CA THR A 751 5.36 -8.96 -26.79
C THR A 751 5.59 -10.48 -26.77
N SER A 752 4.86 -11.22 -25.93
CA SER A 752 5.03 -12.67 -25.80
C SER A 752 4.63 -13.48 -27.04
N ARG A 753 3.74 -12.95 -27.90
CA ARG A 753 3.35 -13.56 -29.18
C ARG A 753 4.15 -12.99 -30.36
N PHE A 754 4.56 -11.74 -30.25
CA PHE A 754 5.28 -11.02 -31.27
C PHE A 754 6.70 -11.55 -31.45
N VAL A 755 7.41 -11.90 -30.37
CA VAL A 755 8.79 -12.43 -30.45
C VAL A 755 8.87 -13.73 -31.29
N PRO A 756 8.08 -14.79 -31.03
CA PRO A 756 8.05 -15.99 -31.90
C PRO A 756 7.72 -15.68 -33.36
N LEU A 757 6.75 -14.79 -33.59
CA LEU A 757 6.33 -14.39 -34.93
C LEU A 757 7.49 -13.75 -35.70
N ILE A 758 8.24 -12.85 -35.07
CA ILE A 758 9.42 -12.23 -35.66
C ILE A 758 10.52 -13.25 -35.90
N VAL A 759 10.70 -14.21 -34.99
CA VAL A 759 11.66 -15.30 -35.21
C VAL A 759 11.32 -16.12 -36.44
N LEU A 760 10.04 -16.46 -36.60
CA LEU A 760 9.53 -17.13 -37.78
C LEU A 760 9.75 -16.29 -39.05
N ILE A 761 9.44 -15.00 -39.01
CA ILE A 761 9.62 -14.08 -40.16
C ILE A 761 11.11 -13.95 -40.52
N GLY A 762 12.01 -13.83 -39.54
CA GLY A 762 13.46 -13.76 -39.80
C GLY A 762 13.98 -15.02 -40.47
N ILE A 763 13.63 -16.20 -39.95
CA ILE A 763 14.00 -17.49 -40.54
C ILE A 763 13.39 -17.65 -41.95
N ALA A 764 12.11 -17.31 -42.12
CA ALA A 764 11.44 -17.39 -43.42
C ALA A 764 12.10 -16.44 -44.43
N THR A 765 12.42 -15.22 -44.03
CA THR A 765 13.12 -14.23 -44.87
C THR A 765 14.46 -14.78 -45.34
N TRP A 766 15.25 -15.35 -44.43
CA TRP A 766 16.52 -15.99 -44.78
C TRP A 766 16.34 -17.13 -45.79
N ILE A 767 15.41 -18.06 -45.54
CA ILE A 767 15.15 -19.22 -46.42
C ILE A 767 14.63 -18.79 -47.80
N ILE A 768 13.71 -17.82 -47.87
CA ILE A 768 13.13 -17.33 -49.12
C ILE A 768 14.23 -16.69 -49.99
N TRP A 769 15.01 -15.77 -49.43
CA TRP A 769 16.08 -15.12 -50.18
C TRP A 769 17.21 -16.08 -50.57
N LEU A 770 17.56 -17.02 -49.69
CA LEU A 770 18.54 -18.06 -49.98
C LEU A 770 18.09 -18.98 -51.12
N SER A 771 16.84 -19.45 -51.08
CA SER A 771 16.29 -20.34 -52.10
C SER A 771 16.16 -19.64 -53.46
N LEU A 772 15.68 -18.39 -53.49
CA LEU A 772 15.62 -17.58 -54.72
C LEU A 772 17.01 -17.33 -55.31
N GLY A 773 17.99 -17.00 -54.46
CA GLY A 773 19.38 -16.81 -54.88
C GLY A 773 20.02 -18.08 -55.46
N LEU A 774 19.88 -19.22 -54.78
CA LEU A 774 20.41 -20.51 -55.25
C LEU A 774 19.69 -21.06 -56.48
N SER A 775 18.40 -20.75 -56.65
CA SER A 775 17.62 -21.16 -57.83
C SER A 775 17.98 -20.42 -59.11
N GLY A 776 18.76 -19.33 -59.02
CA GLY A 776 19.09 -18.48 -60.17
C GLY A 776 17.93 -17.60 -60.65
N ALA A 777 16.82 -17.52 -59.90
CA ALA A 777 15.68 -16.68 -60.23
C ALA A 777 15.95 -15.18 -60.04
N LEU A 778 16.97 -14.82 -59.23
CA LEU A 778 17.38 -13.43 -59.00
C LEU A 778 18.49 -13.00 -59.97
N PRO A 779 18.46 -11.75 -60.47
CA PRO A 779 19.56 -11.20 -61.27
C PRO A 779 20.87 -11.23 -60.50
N LEU A 780 21.98 -11.59 -61.16
CA LEU A 780 23.32 -11.53 -60.56
C LEU A 780 23.71 -10.11 -60.13
N GLU A 781 23.08 -9.08 -60.72
CA GLU A 781 23.22 -7.67 -60.33
C GLU A 781 22.75 -7.37 -58.90
N TYR A 782 21.88 -8.22 -58.33
CA TYR A 782 21.37 -8.03 -56.96
C TYR A 782 22.39 -8.43 -55.90
N LEU A 783 23.38 -9.24 -56.26
CA LEU A 783 24.44 -9.68 -55.37
C LEU A 783 25.48 -8.57 -55.28
N ASP A 784 25.24 -7.62 -54.37
CA ASP A 784 26.13 -6.49 -54.05
C ASP A 784 27.38 -6.92 -53.26
N SER A 785 27.40 -8.15 -52.74
CA SER A 785 28.52 -8.74 -52.00
C SER A 785 29.16 -9.90 -52.76
N GLU A 786 30.39 -9.76 -53.24
CA GLU A 786 31.09 -10.77 -54.05
C GLU A 786 31.50 -12.05 -53.28
N ILE A 787 31.49 -12.04 -51.94
CA ILE A 787 32.07 -13.12 -51.10
C ILE A 787 31.07 -13.55 -50.02
N GLY A 788 30.95 -14.86 -49.81
CA GLY A 788 29.93 -15.50 -48.95
C GLY A 788 28.66 -15.91 -49.70
N GLY A 789 28.50 -15.44 -50.94
CA GLY A 789 27.40 -15.77 -51.85
C GLY A 789 26.01 -15.43 -51.30
N TRP A 790 24.99 -16.05 -51.90
CA TRP A 790 23.61 -15.94 -51.46
C TRP A 790 23.36 -16.26 -49.96
N PRO A 791 24.10 -17.19 -49.30
CA PRO A 791 23.95 -17.43 -47.86
C PRO A 791 24.23 -16.21 -46.98
N PHE A 792 25.34 -15.50 -47.21
CA PHE A 792 25.68 -14.33 -46.40
C PHE A 792 24.77 -13.14 -46.73
N TRP A 793 24.49 -12.94 -48.02
CA TRP A 793 23.60 -11.88 -48.48
C TRP A 793 22.18 -11.99 -47.91
N SER A 794 21.58 -13.19 -47.96
CA SER A 794 20.25 -13.43 -47.39
C SER A 794 20.20 -13.30 -45.86
N LEU A 795 21.30 -13.62 -45.17
CA LEU A 795 21.41 -13.50 -43.72
C LEU A 795 21.31 -12.04 -43.25
N GLN A 796 21.75 -11.08 -44.06
CA GLN A 796 21.69 -9.65 -43.73
C GLN A 796 20.26 -9.14 -43.54
N PHE A 797 19.33 -9.56 -44.41
CA PHE A 797 17.91 -9.24 -44.26
C PHE A 797 17.34 -9.85 -42.98
N SER A 798 17.76 -11.08 -42.64
CA SER A 798 17.35 -11.71 -41.38
C SER A 798 17.87 -10.94 -40.16
N ILE A 799 19.14 -10.49 -40.16
CA ILE A 799 19.72 -9.68 -39.07
C ILE A 799 18.95 -8.36 -38.95
N ALA A 800 18.69 -7.68 -40.07
CA ALA A 800 17.92 -6.44 -40.08
C ALA A 800 16.51 -6.63 -39.50
N VAL A 801 15.83 -7.75 -39.82
CA VAL A 801 14.52 -8.12 -39.25
C VAL A 801 14.61 -8.32 -37.73
N PHE A 802 15.59 -9.06 -37.22
CA PHE A 802 15.76 -9.28 -35.78
C PHE A 802 16.03 -7.99 -35.01
N VAL A 803 16.82 -7.09 -35.60
CA VAL A 803 17.17 -5.81 -34.99
C VAL A 803 15.99 -4.84 -35.00
N VAL A 804 15.37 -4.62 -36.16
CA VAL A 804 14.31 -3.60 -36.29
C VAL A 804 13.07 -3.94 -35.48
N ALA A 805 12.83 -5.23 -35.25
CA ALA A 805 11.65 -5.71 -34.58
C ALA A 805 11.70 -5.60 -33.05
N CYS A 806 12.68 -4.96 -32.39
CA CYS A 806 12.57 -4.81 -30.93
C CYS A 806 11.29 -4.04 -30.55
N PRO A 807 10.37 -4.60 -29.72
CA PRO A 807 9.19 -3.89 -29.24
C PRO A 807 9.49 -2.97 -28.05
N CYS A 808 10.70 -2.41 -27.98
CA CYS A 808 11.22 -1.63 -26.86
C CYS A 808 10.29 -0.45 -26.47
N GLY A 809 9.72 0.27 -27.44
CA GLY A 809 8.78 1.37 -27.19
C GLY A 809 7.38 0.93 -26.72
N ILE A 810 6.94 -0.29 -27.05
CA ILE A 810 5.63 -0.83 -26.66
C ILE A 810 5.57 -1.06 -25.14
N GLY A 811 6.63 -1.61 -24.56
CA GLY A 811 6.70 -1.85 -23.11
C GLY A 811 6.76 -0.56 -22.26
N LEU A 812 7.21 0.56 -22.84
CA LEU A 812 7.32 1.85 -22.17
C LEU A 812 6.07 2.73 -22.30
N ALA A 813 5.26 2.49 -23.33
CA ALA A 813 4.16 3.38 -23.74
C ALA A 813 3.17 3.71 -22.61
N ALA A 814 2.70 2.68 -21.90
CA ALA A 814 1.75 2.81 -20.80
C ALA A 814 2.36 3.32 -19.49
N PRO A 815 3.39 2.65 -18.91
CA PRO A 815 3.89 3.01 -17.59
C PRO A 815 4.41 4.44 -17.53
N THR A 816 5.15 4.91 -18.53
CA THR A 816 5.70 6.28 -18.52
C THR A 816 4.60 7.35 -18.50
N ALA A 817 3.54 7.17 -19.30
CA ALA A 817 2.42 8.11 -19.34
C ALA A 817 1.61 8.10 -18.03
N LEU A 818 1.36 6.92 -17.46
CA LEU A 818 0.64 6.76 -16.19
C LEU A 818 1.43 7.35 -15.01
N PHE A 819 2.75 7.15 -14.96
CA PHE A 819 3.61 7.75 -13.94
C PHE A 819 3.61 9.28 -14.00
N VAL A 820 3.74 9.85 -15.20
CA VAL A 820 3.67 11.31 -15.37
C VAL A 820 2.27 11.83 -15.03
N GLY A 821 1.22 11.09 -15.39
CA GLY A 821 -0.18 11.38 -15.05
C GLY A 821 -0.44 11.38 -13.55
N GLY A 822 0.02 10.35 -12.83
CA GLY A 822 -0.11 10.25 -11.37
C GLY A 822 0.63 11.38 -10.63
N GLY A 823 1.84 11.73 -11.08
CA GLY A 823 2.56 12.88 -10.53
C GLY A 823 1.87 14.21 -10.79
N LEU A 824 1.16 14.34 -11.92
CA LEU A 824 0.37 15.53 -12.22
C LEU A 824 -0.94 15.57 -11.41
N ALA A 825 -1.60 14.43 -11.20
CA ALA A 825 -2.77 14.30 -10.35
C ALA A 825 -2.47 14.74 -8.91
N ALA A 826 -1.36 14.26 -8.34
CA ALA A 826 -0.93 14.63 -6.99
C ALA A 826 -0.74 16.16 -6.84
N LYS A 827 -0.20 16.83 -7.87
CA LYS A 827 -0.04 18.29 -7.88
C LYS A 827 -1.37 19.05 -7.84
N TYR A 828 -2.47 18.42 -8.25
CA TYR A 828 -3.82 19.00 -8.20
C TYR A 828 -4.64 18.53 -7.00
N GLY A 829 -4.01 17.93 -5.98
CA GLY A 829 -4.71 17.43 -4.78
C GLY A 829 -5.48 16.14 -5.03
N ILE A 830 -5.11 15.37 -6.06
CA ILE A 830 -5.77 14.11 -6.44
C ILE A 830 -4.78 12.97 -6.22
N LEU A 831 -5.03 12.13 -5.22
CA LEU A 831 -4.20 10.97 -4.89
C LEU A 831 -4.74 9.72 -5.60
N VAL A 832 -3.85 8.98 -6.24
CA VAL A 832 -4.20 7.82 -7.06
C VAL A 832 -3.81 6.54 -6.33
N LYS A 833 -4.78 5.87 -5.71
CA LYS A 833 -4.61 4.58 -4.99
C LYS A 833 -4.93 3.36 -5.86
N GLY A 834 -5.78 3.50 -6.87
CA GLY A 834 -6.07 2.42 -7.83
C GLY A 834 -5.01 2.25 -8.92
N GLY A 835 -3.95 3.07 -8.88
CA GLY A 835 -2.83 3.00 -9.82
C GLY A 835 -3.26 3.21 -11.28
N GLY A 836 -2.66 2.44 -12.18
CA GLY A 836 -2.94 2.52 -13.62
C GLY A 836 -4.35 2.05 -14.00
N GLU A 837 -4.93 1.14 -13.22
CA GLU A 837 -6.27 0.59 -13.46
C GLU A 837 -7.34 1.67 -13.28
N ALA A 838 -7.27 2.42 -12.19
CA ALA A 838 -8.20 3.52 -11.91
C ALA A 838 -8.16 4.62 -12.99
N PHE A 839 -6.98 4.96 -13.53
CA PHE A 839 -6.89 5.91 -14.66
C PHE A 839 -7.59 5.39 -15.92
N GLN A 840 -7.50 4.10 -16.18
CA GLN A 840 -8.15 3.47 -17.32
C GLN A 840 -9.68 3.44 -17.12
N GLU A 841 -10.17 3.06 -15.94
CA GLU A 841 -11.59 3.05 -15.61
C GLU A 841 -12.20 4.45 -15.63
N ALA A 842 -11.52 5.45 -15.04
CA ALA A 842 -11.92 6.85 -15.10
C ALA A 842 -12.00 7.41 -16.53
N SER A 843 -11.14 6.95 -17.43
CA SER A 843 -11.18 7.36 -18.84
C SER A 843 -12.36 6.76 -19.62
N MET A 844 -12.87 5.61 -19.17
CA MET A 844 -13.97 4.85 -19.79
C MET A 844 -15.27 4.92 -18.98
N LEU A 845 -15.41 5.94 -18.14
CA LEU A 845 -16.54 6.06 -17.25
C LEU A 845 -17.85 6.27 -18.02
N ASP A 846 -18.91 5.57 -17.60
CA ASP A 846 -20.25 5.67 -18.20
C ASP A 846 -21.22 6.38 -17.25
N CYS A 847 -21.10 6.14 -15.94
CA CYS A 847 -21.99 6.66 -14.91
C CYS A 847 -21.23 7.15 -13.67
N VAL A 848 -21.68 8.26 -13.08
CA VAL A 848 -21.22 8.76 -11.78
C VAL A 848 -22.38 8.73 -10.79
N VAL A 849 -22.17 8.05 -9.67
CA VAL A 849 -23.09 7.98 -8.55
C VAL A 849 -22.53 8.84 -7.42
N PHE A 850 -23.32 9.78 -6.94
CA PHE A 850 -22.98 10.63 -5.79
C PHE A 850 -23.72 10.16 -4.55
N ASP A 851 -23.02 10.10 -3.41
CA ASP A 851 -23.69 10.21 -2.12
C ASP A 851 -24.20 11.64 -1.91
N LYS A 852 -25.25 11.79 -1.10
CA LYS A 852 -25.84 13.09 -0.81
C LYS A 852 -25.03 13.84 0.26
N THR A 853 -24.85 13.23 1.43
CA THR A 853 -24.36 13.91 2.63
C THR A 853 -22.85 14.00 2.57
N GLY A 854 -22.27 15.19 2.73
CA GLY A 854 -20.82 15.43 2.72
C GLY A 854 -20.15 15.37 1.34
N THR A 855 -20.84 14.77 0.36
CA THR A 855 -20.43 14.75 -1.04
C THR A 855 -21.07 15.89 -1.86
N LEU A 856 -22.40 15.87 -2.09
CA LEU A 856 -23.10 16.98 -2.78
C LEU A 856 -23.40 18.16 -1.84
N THR A 857 -23.55 17.87 -0.56
CA THR A 857 -23.65 18.86 0.51
C THR A 857 -22.28 19.15 1.12
N GLN A 858 -22.18 20.22 1.91
CA GLN A 858 -20.92 20.61 2.54
C GLN A 858 -20.48 19.62 3.63
N GLY A 859 -21.41 18.86 4.23
CA GLY A 859 -21.10 17.86 5.26
C GLY A 859 -20.68 18.47 6.60
N THR A 860 -20.87 19.78 6.74
CA THR A 860 -20.65 20.53 7.98
C THR A 860 -21.90 20.47 8.87
N ALA A 861 -21.81 21.03 10.08
CA ALA A 861 -22.98 21.18 10.94
C ALA A 861 -24.13 21.86 10.13
N PRO A 862 -25.39 21.40 10.30
CA PRO A 862 -26.51 21.96 9.57
C PRO A 862 -26.60 23.47 9.83
N ALA A 863 -26.98 24.23 8.81
CA ALA A 863 -27.03 25.69 8.86
C ALA A 863 -28.45 26.18 8.60
N VAL A 864 -28.76 27.39 9.08
CA VAL A 864 -30.02 28.07 8.73
C VAL A 864 -29.92 28.52 7.27
N THR A 865 -30.67 27.84 6.41
CA THR A 865 -30.74 28.14 4.97
C THR A 865 -31.72 29.28 4.67
N ASP A 866 -32.86 29.26 5.34
CA ASP A 866 -33.88 30.31 5.23
C ASP A 866 -34.35 30.70 6.62
N CYS A 867 -34.61 32.00 6.81
CA CYS A 867 -35.20 32.53 8.01
C CYS A 867 -36.30 33.52 7.63
N LYS A 868 -37.48 33.38 8.25
CA LYS A 868 -38.57 34.34 8.12
C LYS A 868 -38.95 34.84 9.49
N THR A 869 -38.88 36.15 9.68
CA THR A 869 -39.37 36.80 10.91
C THR A 869 -40.71 37.46 10.69
N PHE A 870 -41.54 37.37 11.73
CA PHE A 870 -42.94 37.76 11.75
C PHE A 870 -43.07 38.85 12.83
N GLY A 871 -42.70 40.09 12.48
CA GLY A 871 -42.72 41.25 13.39
C GLY A 871 -41.71 42.33 13.00
N ASN A 872 -41.80 43.50 13.65
CA ASN A 872 -40.93 44.67 13.36
C ASN A 872 -39.58 44.68 14.11
N ASN A 873 -39.30 43.70 14.98
CA ASN A 873 -38.14 43.72 15.90
C ASN A 873 -37.16 42.56 15.64
N ASP A 874 -36.57 42.51 14.43
CA ASP A 874 -35.73 41.40 13.95
C ASP A 874 -34.53 41.10 14.89
N GLU A 875 -33.83 42.13 15.37
CA GLU A 875 -32.66 41.95 16.25
C GLU A 875 -33.02 41.36 17.62
N LYS A 876 -34.07 41.86 18.28
CA LYS A 876 -34.50 41.34 19.60
C LYS A 876 -34.93 39.88 19.51
N ILE A 877 -35.61 39.51 18.43
CA ILE A 877 -36.05 38.13 18.17
C ILE A 877 -34.83 37.21 17.99
N MET A 878 -33.81 37.65 17.26
CA MET A 878 -32.55 36.88 17.09
C MET A 878 -31.76 36.76 18.38
N MET A 879 -31.75 37.80 19.24
CA MET A 879 -31.12 37.72 20.56
C MET A 879 -31.79 36.67 21.46
N MET A 880 -33.12 36.63 21.49
CA MET A 880 -33.87 35.61 22.25
C MET A 880 -33.63 34.20 21.69
N ALA A 881 -33.61 34.04 20.36
CA ALA A 881 -33.31 32.76 19.71
C ALA A 881 -31.92 32.26 20.09
N LYS A 882 -30.90 33.14 20.01
CA LYS A 882 -29.53 32.85 20.43
C LYS A 882 -29.46 32.43 21.90
N ALA A 883 -30.06 33.21 22.80
CA ALA A 883 -29.97 32.96 24.24
C ALA A 883 -30.70 31.68 24.69
N LEU A 884 -31.80 31.29 24.03
CA LEU A 884 -32.43 29.99 24.26
C LEU A 884 -31.53 28.84 23.78
N GLU A 885 -31.07 28.91 22.52
CA GLU A 885 -30.38 27.81 21.86
C GLU A 885 -28.90 27.65 22.28
N GLU A 886 -28.26 28.68 22.86
CA GLU A 886 -26.91 28.56 23.46
C GLU A 886 -26.87 27.55 24.64
N ASN A 887 -28.03 27.23 25.22
CA ASN A 887 -28.16 26.22 26.28
C ASN A 887 -28.38 24.79 25.76
N SER A 888 -28.48 24.58 24.44
CA SER A 888 -28.68 23.25 23.85
C SER A 888 -27.49 22.80 23.01
N SER A 889 -27.14 21.53 23.12
CA SER A 889 -26.10 20.88 22.30
C SER A 889 -26.62 20.34 20.97
N HIS A 890 -27.93 20.48 20.70
CA HIS A 890 -28.55 19.94 19.48
C HIS A 890 -27.99 20.64 18.22
N PRO A 891 -27.70 19.94 17.11
CA PRO A 891 -27.21 20.56 15.87
C PRO A 891 -28.08 21.70 15.31
N VAL A 892 -29.40 21.61 15.46
CA VAL A 892 -30.40 22.64 15.12
C VAL A 892 -30.18 23.90 15.96
N ALA A 893 -29.95 23.75 17.26
CA ALA A 893 -29.65 24.84 18.18
C ALA A 893 -28.40 25.61 17.75
N ARG A 894 -27.31 24.87 17.49
CA ARG A 894 -26.05 25.44 17.02
C ARG A 894 -26.20 26.23 15.72
N ALA A 895 -26.99 25.71 14.78
CA ALA A 895 -27.31 26.40 13.53
C ALA A 895 -28.00 27.75 13.75
N VAL A 896 -28.98 27.78 14.65
CA VAL A 896 -29.76 28.99 14.99
C VAL A 896 -28.88 30.00 15.73
N VAL A 897 -28.03 29.55 16.65
CA VAL A 897 -27.06 30.41 17.37
C VAL A 897 -26.09 31.08 16.40
N GLU A 898 -25.52 30.32 15.47
CA GLU A 898 -24.54 30.83 14.50
C GLU A 898 -25.17 31.84 13.52
N HIS A 899 -26.39 31.54 13.04
CA HIS A 899 -27.17 32.49 12.23
C HIS A 899 -27.50 33.77 13.00
N SER A 900 -27.90 33.63 14.27
CA SER A 900 -28.25 34.78 15.10
C SER A 900 -27.03 35.65 15.42
N LYS A 901 -25.86 35.04 15.69
CA LYS A 901 -24.59 35.77 15.87
C LYS A 901 -24.19 36.60 14.65
N ALA A 902 -24.42 36.08 13.44
CA ALA A 902 -24.08 36.80 12.20
C ALA A 902 -24.96 38.04 11.96
N LYS A 903 -26.17 38.09 12.54
CA LYS A 903 -27.13 39.19 12.37
C LYS A 903 -27.09 40.27 13.44
N ILE A 904 -26.49 40.01 14.61
CA ILE A 904 -26.47 40.95 15.76
C ILE A 904 -25.23 41.87 15.64
N GLN A 905 -25.43 43.20 15.67
CA GLN A 905 -24.33 44.20 15.60
C GLN A 905 -23.82 44.69 16.97
N GLU A 906 -24.62 44.58 18.05
CA GLU A 906 -24.26 45.02 19.42
C GLU A 906 -24.46 43.92 20.47
N THR A 907 -23.57 43.89 21.47
CA THR A 907 -23.41 42.77 22.43
C THR A 907 -24.08 43.01 23.80
N GLU A 908 -24.97 43.98 23.96
CA GLU A 908 -25.67 44.18 25.23
C GLU A 908 -26.81 43.17 25.37
N GLY A 909 -26.56 42.16 26.21
CA GLY A 909 -27.29 40.90 26.25
C GLY A 909 -28.58 40.93 27.05
N THR A 910 -29.66 40.47 26.43
CA THR A 910 -30.86 40.00 27.15
C THR A 910 -30.49 38.69 27.86
N GLN A 911 -30.30 38.72 29.18
CA GLN A 911 -30.07 37.48 29.95
C GLN A 911 -31.38 36.72 30.12
N ALA A 912 -31.37 35.43 29.81
CA ALA A 912 -32.49 34.55 30.12
C ALA A 912 -32.53 34.32 31.64
N LEU A 913 -33.67 34.60 32.27
CA LEU A 913 -33.89 34.39 33.71
C LEU A 913 -34.00 32.89 34.04
N ASN A 914 -34.64 32.14 33.16
CA ASN A 914 -34.83 30.69 33.29
C ASN A 914 -35.00 30.09 31.89
N VAL A 915 -34.36 28.96 31.64
CA VAL A 915 -34.49 28.18 30.39
C VAL A 915 -34.83 26.75 30.78
N GLU A 916 -35.96 26.28 30.27
CA GLU A 916 -36.50 24.94 30.47
C GLU A 916 -36.47 24.19 29.12
N GLU A 917 -35.78 23.05 29.08
CA GLU A 917 -35.82 22.15 27.93
C GLU A 917 -37.02 21.22 28.04
N LEU A 918 -37.84 21.18 26.99
CA LEU A 918 -39.02 20.33 26.87
C LEU A 918 -38.69 19.15 25.94
N PRO A 919 -38.47 17.93 26.49
CA PRO A 919 -37.97 16.79 25.72
C PRO A 919 -38.83 16.49 24.49
N GLY A 920 -38.17 16.36 23.34
CA GLY A 920 -38.81 16.06 22.05
C GLY A 920 -39.66 17.20 21.46
N LYS A 921 -39.63 18.40 22.06
CA LYS A 921 -40.43 19.56 21.60
C LYS A 921 -39.59 20.80 21.34
N GLY A 922 -38.74 21.20 22.29
CA GLY A 922 -37.88 22.39 22.16
C GLY A 922 -37.55 23.04 23.49
N LEU A 923 -37.28 24.35 23.50
CA LEU A 923 -36.89 25.12 24.68
C LEU A 923 -37.92 26.21 24.98
N LYS A 924 -38.04 26.56 26.25
CA LYS A 924 -38.85 27.68 26.75
C LYS A 924 -37.98 28.53 27.67
N GLY A 925 -38.06 29.84 27.56
CA GLY A 925 -37.38 30.73 28.50
C GLY A 925 -38.02 32.08 28.67
N THR A 926 -37.69 32.73 29.79
CA THR A 926 -38.19 34.04 30.17
C THR A 926 -37.09 35.09 30.12
N PHE A 927 -37.38 36.23 29.52
CA PHE A 927 -36.45 37.32 29.26
C PHE A 927 -36.96 38.62 29.87
N ASP A 928 -36.06 39.39 30.48
CA ASP A 928 -36.34 40.75 30.92
C ASP A 928 -35.82 41.72 29.86
N ILE A 929 -36.71 42.53 29.28
CA ILE A 929 -36.34 43.49 28.21
C ILE A 929 -36.15 44.90 28.76
N ASP A 930 -36.98 45.28 29.74
CA ASP A 930 -36.96 46.52 30.51
C ASP A 930 -37.48 46.18 31.91
N SER A 931 -37.12 46.91 32.97
CA SER A 931 -37.42 46.61 34.39
C SER A 931 -38.90 46.38 34.78
N GLU A 932 -39.84 46.48 33.83
CA GLU A 932 -41.28 46.28 34.01
C GLU A 932 -41.91 45.27 33.02
N THR A 933 -41.18 44.73 32.02
CA THR A 933 -41.76 43.83 31.00
C THR A 933 -40.99 42.52 30.80
N GLN A 934 -41.62 41.42 31.23
CA GLN A 934 -41.16 40.07 30.96
C GLN A 934 -41.76 39.53 29.65
N ILE A 935 -40.90 38.97 28.80
CA ILE A 935 -41.29 38.22 27.60
C ILE A 935 -40.95 36.75 27.81
N THR A 936 -41.94 35.89 27.56
CA THR A 936 -41.72 34.44 27.46
C THR A 936 -41.54 34.07 26.00
N ALA A 937 -40.43 33.40 25.66
CA ALA A 937 -40.16 32.89 24.33
C ALA A 937 -40.08 31.36 24.35
N ILE A 938 -40.60 30.74 23.30
CA ILE A 938 -40.54 29.29 23.08
C ILE A 938 -39.97 29.03 21.69
N ILE A 939 -39.02 28.10 21.58
CA ILE A 939 -38.43 27.68 20.31
C ILE A 939 -38.52 26.16 20.18
N GLY A 940 -39.03 25.66 19.05
CA GLY A 940 -39.19 24.22 18.87
C GLY A 940 -40.01 23.82 17.66
N ASN A 941 -40.53 22.60 17.70
CA ASN A 941 -41.33 22.02 16.62
C ASN A 941 -42.81 22.46 16.67
N GLU A 942 -43.60 22.07 15.65
CA GLU A 942 -45.04 22.38 15.59
C GLU A 942 -45.84 21.80 16.76
N ALA A 943 -45.40 20.69 17.35
CA ALA A 943 -46.06 20.12 18.53
C ALA A 943 -45.91 21.03 19.75
N LEU A 944 -44.76 21.71 19.90
CA LEU A 944 -44.58 22.75 20.90
C LEU A 944 -45.50 23.94 20.63
N MET A 945 -45.63 24.37 19.37
CA MET A 945 -46.50 25.49 19.00
C MET A 945 -47.98 25.18 19.27
N ALA A 946 -48.43 23.96 18.97
CA ALA A 946 -49.79 23.51 19.25
C ALA A 946 -50.08 23.42 20.76
N ASN A 947 -49.08 23.01 21.56
CA ASN A 947 -49.19 22.92 23.02
C ASN A 947 -49.48 24.27 23.69
N PHE A 948 -48.98 25.37 23.12
CA PHE A 948 -49.16 26.72 23.63
C PHE A 948 -50.21 27.53 22.82
N ASP A 949 -51.01 26.85 22.01
CA ASP A 949 -52.09 27.40 21.18
C ASP A 949 -51.66 28.57 20.28
N VAL A 950 -50.44 28.48 19.72
CA VAL A 950 -49.87 29.49 18.81
C VAL A 950 -50.64 29.47 17.50
N ARG A 951 -51.22 30.61 17.10
CA ARG A 951 -51.91 30.74 15.81
C ARG A 951 -50.90 30.92 14.67
N ILE A 952 -50.80 29.91 13.81
CA ILE A 952 -50.05 29.96 12.55
C ILE A 952 -51.02 30.35 11.43
N ASP A 953 -50.76 31.47 10.76
CA ASP A 953 -51.54 31.98 9.64
C ASP A 953 -51.38 31.09 8.38
N LEU A 954 -52.34 31.24 7.45
CA LEU A 954 -52.42 30.38 6.27
C LEU A 954 -51.21 30.56 5.32
N GLU A 955 -50.60 31.74 5.30
CA GLU A 955 -49.40 32.00 4.49
C GLU A 955 -48.16 31.38 5.12
N SER A 956 -47.93 31.58 6.43
CA SER A 956 -46.83 30.93 7.14
C SER A 956 -46.93 29.42 7.11
N LYS A 957 -48.14 28.85 7.21
CA LYS A 957 -48.33 27.40 7.10
C LYS A 957 -47.92 26.86 5.74
N LYS A 958 -48.26 27.54 4.65
CA LYS A 958 -47.83 27.17 3.28
C LYS A 958 -46.31 27.28 3.11
N LEU A 959 -45.69 28.31 3.70
CA LEU A 959 -44.24 28.50 3.68
C LEU A 959 -43.51 27.36 4.43
N ILE A 960 -43.99 27.04 5.63
CA ILE A 960 -43.47 25.93 6.45
C ILE A 960 -43.66 24.60 5.73
N GLU A 961 -44.82 24.34 5.12
CA GLU A 961 -45.03 23.14 4.29
C GLU A 961 -44.10 23.09 3.09
N SER A 962 -43.84 24.23 2.43
CA SER A 962 -42.88 24.29 1.32
C SER A 962 -41.46 23.93 1.78
N TRP A 963 -41.01 24.45 2.91
CA TRP A 963 -39.71 24.10 3.48
C TRP A 963 -39.62 22.64 3.90
N LYS A 964 -40.70 22.06 4.47
CA LYS A 964 -40.78 20.62 4.76
C LYS A 964 -40.70 19.77 3.50
N GLN A 965 -41.40 20.17 2.44
CA GLN A 965 -41.34 19.48 1.13
C GLN A 965 -39.95 19.56 0.52
N GLN A 966 -39.20 20.63 0.81
CA GLN A 966 -37.80 20.76 0.43
C GLN A 966 -36.85 19.90 1.29
N GLY A 967 -37.36 19.22 2.32
CA GLY A 967 -36.59 18.36 3.21
C GLY A 967 -35.83 19.10 4.32
N LYS A 968 -36.24 20.34 4.62
CA LYS A 968 -35.61 21.17 5.66
C LYS A 968 -36.24 20.88 7.03
N SER A 969 -35.39 20.84 8.07
CA SER A 969 -35.85 20.83 9.46
C SER A 969 -36.33 22.23 9.84
N ILE A 970 -37.42 22.31 10.59
CA ILE A 970 -38.03 23.60 10.93
C ILE A 970 -38.01 23.81 12.44
N ALA A 971 -37.45 24.95 12.85
CA ALA A 971 -37.55 25.47 14.21
C ALA A 971 -38.42 26.73 14.19
N LEU A 972 -39.44 26.77 15.03
CA LEU A 972 -40.39 27.87 15.15
C LEU A 972 -40.16 28.56 16.48
N LEU A 973 -40.03 29.88 16.46
CA LEU A 973 -39.89 30.74 17.64
C LEU A 973 -41.18 31.54 17.81
N SER A 974 -41.74 31.51 19.02
CA SER A 974 -42.92 32.29 19.39
C SER A 974 -42.70 33.05 20.68
N THR A 975 -43.33 34.22 20.79
CA THR A 975 -43.19 35.11 21.95
C THR A 975 -44.55 35.49 22.53
N SER A 976 -44.60 35.63 23.85
CA SER A 976 -45.75 36.16 24.61
C SER A 976 -45.25 37.22 25.59
N SER A 977 -45.92 38.36 25.67
CA SER A 977 -45.60 39.44 26.61
C SER A 977 -46.58 39.44 27.79
N SER A 978 -46.09 39.62 29.02
CA SER A 978 -46.95 39.69 30.22
C SER A 978 -47.83 40.95 30.31
N SER A 979 -47.51 42.02 29.57
CA SER A 979 -48.25 43.30 29.62
C SER A 979 -49.47 43.34 28.67
N SER A 980 -49.49 42.46 27.67
CA SER A 980 -50.61 42.27 26.74
C SER A 980 -51.27 40.92 27.02
N ASN A 981 -52.58 40.89 27.28
CA ASN A 981 -53.34 39.64 27.51
C ASN A 981 -53.56 38.83 26.19
N THR A 982 -52.58 38.88 25.29
CA THR A 982 -52.54 38.20 24.00
C THR A 982 -51.69 36.95 24.14
N GLY A 983 -52.20 35.80 23.69
CA GLY A 983 -51.46 34.54 23.70
C GLY A 983 -50.19 34.56 22.84
N PHE A 984 -49.47 33.44 22.80
CA PHE A 984 -48.23 33.31 22.03
C PHE A 984 -48.46 33.60 20.54
N THR A 985 -47.58 34.42 19.97
CA THR A 985 -47.56 34.76 18.54
C THR A 985 -46.27 34.26 17.91
N LEU A 986 -46.38 33.75 16.68
CA LEU A 986 -45.23 33.29 15.91
C LEU A 986 -44.32 34.49 15.59
N ALA A 987 -43.05 34.43 16.02
CA ALA A 987 -42.08 35.51 15.89
C ALA A 987 -41.04 35.22 14.81
N ALA A 988 -40.59 33.97 14.66
CA ALA A 988 -39.70 33.56 13.58
C ALA A 988 -39.87 32.08 13.21
N ALA A 989 -39.51 31.75 11.97
CA ALA A 989 -39.35 30.39 11.49
C ALA A 989 -37.97 30.24 10.84
N PHE A 990 -37.24 29.20 11.24
CA PHE A 990 -35.91 28.86 10.77
C PHE A 990 -35.97 27.54 10.00
N ALA A 991 -35.49 27.55 8.75
CA ALA A 991 -35.33 26.35 7.94
C ALA A 991 -33.87 25.92 7.93
N ILE A 992 -33.62 24.74 8.48
CA ILE A 992 -32.30 24.24 8.80
C ILE A 992 -32.03 23.01 7.94
N ALA A 993 -30.93 23.02 7.21
CA ALA A 993 -30.51 21.92 6.36
C ALA A 993 -28.99 21.94 6.19
N ASP A 994 -28.45 20.84 5.71
CA ASP A 994 -27.07 20.79 5.23
C ASP A 994 -27.00 21.51 3.87
N PRO A 995 -26.28 22.63 3.76
CA PRO A 995 -26.24 23.40 2.52
C PRO A 995 -25.57 22.63 1.39
N LEU A 996 -26.12 22.77 0.18
CA LEU A 996 -25.50 22.23 -1.02
C LEU A 996 -24.18 22.95 -1.34
N ARG A 997 -23.22 22.23 -1.92
CA ARG A 997 -22.01 22.85 -2.43
C ARG A 997 -22.36 23.79 -3.58
N PRO A 998 -21.87 25.05 -3.60
CA PRO A 998 -22.23 26.03 -4.62
C PRO A 998 -21.85 25.56 -6.03
N GLU A 999 -20.79 24.77 -6.17
CA GLU A 999 -20.34 24.20 -7.44
C GLU A 999 -21.13 22.97 -7.90
N ALA A 1000 -21.89 22.29 -7.02
CA ALA A 1000 -22.48 20.97 -7.30
C ALA A 1000 -23.35 20.97 -8.56
N ALA A 1001 -24.24 21.96 -8.70
CA ALA A 1001 -25.13 22.06 -9.85
C ALA A 1001 -24.37 22.25 -11.17
N THR A 1002 -23.30 23.07 -11.16
CA THR A 1002 -22.44 23.29 -12.32
C THR A 1002 -21.69 22.02 -12.71
N ILE A 1003 -21.17 21.27 -11.73
CA ILE A 1003 -20.44 20.02 -11.98
C ILE A 1003 -21.37 18.93 -12.52
N VAL A 1004 -22.57 18.76 -11.95
CA VAL A 1004 -23.55 17.78 -12.44
C VAL A 1004 -23.95 18.09 -13.87
N LYS A 1005 -24.22 19.36 -14.18
CA LYS A 1005 -24.49 19.80 -15.55
C LYS A 1005 -23.30 19.50 -16.48
N TRP A 1006 -22.07 19.77 -16.06
CA TRP A 1006 -20.88 19.46 -16.87
C TRP A 1006 -20.76 17.96 -17.14
N LEU A 1007 -21.01 17.10 -16.14
CA LEU A 1007 -20.98 15.64 -16.30
C LEU A 1007 -22.05 15.17 -17.31
N GLN A 1008 -23.25 15.72 -17.22
CA GLN A 1008 -24.34 15.47 -18.17
C GLN A 1008 -24.00 15.98 -19.58
N ASP A 1009 -23.36 17.15 -19.73
CA ASP A 1009 -22.91 17.70 -21.01
C ASP A 1009 -21.80 16.84 -21.66
N GLN A 1010 -20.97 16.18 -20.83
CA GLN A 1010 -20.04 15.15 -21.29
C GLN A 1010 -20.75 13.84 -21.70
N GLY A 1011 -22.07 13.74 -21.46
CA GLY A 1011 -22.96 12.60 -21.67
C GLY A 1011 -22.68 11.42 -20.74
N LEU A 1012 -22.29 11.70 -19.50
CA LEU A 1012 -22.26 10.73 -18.41
C LEU A 1012 -23.63 10.69 -17.74
N GLU A 1013 -24.09 9.50 -17.38
CA GLU A 1013 -25.26 9.36 -16.50
C GLU A 1013 -24.87 9.79 -15.09
N VAL A 1014 -25.69 10.64 -14.47
CA VAL A 1014 -25.48 11.09 -13.09
C VAL A 1014 -26.61 10.59 -12.23
N TRP A 1015 -26.26 9.87 -11.16
CA TRP A 1015 -27.16 9.28 -10.19
C TRP A 1015 -26.85 9.78 -8.79
N MET A 1016 -27.86 9.78 -7.94
CA MET A 1016 -27.71 10.07 -6.51
C MET A 1016 -28.29 8.93 -5.68
N VAL A 1017 -27.53 8.46 -4.70
CA VAL A 1017 -27.96 7.44 -3.73
C VAL A 1017 -27.96 8.09 -2.35
N SER A 1018 -29.04 7.94 -1.59
CA SER A 1018 -29.15 8.52 -0.25
C SER A 1018 -29.98 7.63 0.69
N GLY A 1019 -29.61 7.65 1.97
CA GLY A 1019 -30.41 7.07 3.06
C GLY A 1019 -31.60 7.93 3.47
N ASP A 1020 -31.65 9.20 3.02
CA ASP A 1020 -32.74 10.11 3.30
C ASP A 1020 -34.07 9.65 2.68
N ASN A 1021 -35.17 10.17 3.19
CA ASN A 1021 -36.49 9.94 2.63
C ASN A 1021 -36.58 10.45 1.16
N ALA A 1022 -37.54 9.90 0.42
CA ALA A 1022 -37.71 10.20 -1.00
C ALA A 1022 -38.03 11.69 -1.27
N THR A 1023 -38.73 12.37 -0.36
CA THR A 1023 -39.06 13.80 -0.50
C THR A 1023 -37.81 14.68 -0.46
N THR A 1024 -36.93 14.48 0.53
CA THR A 1024 -35.68 15.23 0.68
C THR A 1024 -34.71 14.91 -0.44
N ALA A 1025 -34.55 13.63 -0.78
CA ALA A 1025 -33.66 13.22 -1.86
C ALA A 1025 -34.09 13.81 -3.22
N ASN A 1026 -35.39 13.76 -3.56
CA ASN A 1026 -35.88 14.34 -4.81
C ASN A 1026 -35.74 15.87 -4.84
N SER A 1027 -35.94 16.55 -3.71
CA SER A 1027 -35.72 17.99 -3.57
C SER A 1027 -34.27 18.37 -3.85
N VAL A 1028 -33.31 17.68 -3.20
CA VAL A 1028 -31.87 17.90 -3.40
C VAL A 1028 -31.46 17.60 -4.83
N GLY A 1029 -31.93 16.48 -5.39
CA GLY A 1029 -31.65 16.13 -6.78
C GLY A 1029 -32.16 17.17 -7.76
N ALA A 1030 -33.37 17.70 -7.57
CA ALA A 1030 -33.91 18.78 -8.39
C ALA A 1030 -33.10 20.07 -8.27
N ALA A 1031 -32.61 20.42 -7.08
CA ALA A 1031 -31.77 21.60 -6.84
C ALA A 1031 -30.40 21.52 -7.55
N VAL A 1032 -29.83 20.32 -7.66
CA VAL A 1032 -28.53 20.08 -8.32
C VAL A 1032 -28.70 19.76 -9.82
N GLY A 1033 -29.91 19.43 -10.28
CA GLY A 1033 -30.21 19.12 -11.68
C GLY A 1033 -30.16 17.62 -12.05
N ILE A 1034 -30.33 16.73 -11.07
CA ILE A 1034 -30.44 15.28 -11.26
C ILE A 1034 -31.92 14.92 -11.46
N PRO A 1035 -32.30 14.20 -12.53
CA PRO A 1035 -33.69 13.82 -12.78
C PRO A 1035 -34.18 12.82 -11.73
N SER A 1036 -35.47 12.87 -11.40
CA SER A 1036 -36.08 11.98 -10.39
C SER A 1036 -35.99 10.49 -10.71
N SER A 1037 -35.82 10.13 -11.99
CA SER A 1037 -35.55 8.74 -12.41
C SER A 1037 -34.18 8.23 -11.94
N ASN A 1038 -33.23 9.13 -11.70
CA ASN A 1038 -31.85 8.82 -11.37
C ASN A 1038 -31.54 9.01 -9.87
N ILE A 1039 -32.58 8.99 -9.02
CA ILE A 1039 -32.47 9.18 -7.57
C ILE A 1039 -32.92 7.91 -6.86
N MET A 1040 -32.05 7.35 -6.03
CA MET A 1040 -32.36 6.21 -5.16
C MET A 1040 -32.35 6.67 -3.70
N ALA A 1041 -33.53 6.78 -3.11
CA ALA A 1041 -33.74 7.26 -1.74
C ALA A 1041 -34.08 6.11 -0.76
N GLY A 1042 -33.93 6.36 0.54
CA GLY A 1042 -34.22 5.41 1.61
C GLY A 1042 -33.32 4.17 1.60
N VAL A 1043 -32.09 4.30 1.07
CA VAL A 1043 -31.18 3.17 0.90
C VAL A 1043 -30.32 2.98 2.14
N LEU A 1044 -30.39 1.79 2.74
CA LEU A 1044 -29.54 1.39 3.86
C LEU A 1044 -28.07 1.22 3.40
N PRO A 1045 -27.06 1.41 4.28
CA PRO A 1045 -25.65 1.28 3.92
C PRO A 1045 -25.29 -0.03 3.20
N GLU A 1046 -25.79 -1.17 3.68
CA GLU A 1046 -25.58 -2.49 3.06
C GLU A 1046 -26.19 -2.58 1.65
N GLN A 1047 -27.35 -1.96 1.45
CA GLN A 1047 -28.08 -1.97 0.18
C GLN A 1047 -27.46 -1.05 -0.87
N LYS A 1048 -26.62 -0.07 -0.47
CA LYS A 1048 -25.96 0.83 -1.43
C LYS A 1048 -25.08 0.04 -2.40
N ALA A 1049 -24.36 -0.99 -1.93
CA ALA A 1049 -23.54 -1.85 -2.78
C ALA A 1049 -24.37 -2.58 -3.85
N ASP A 1050 -25.55 -3.07 -3.49
CA ASP A 1050 -26.44 -3.74 -4.44
C ASP A 1050 -27.02 -2.77 -5.47
N LYS A 1051 -27.26 -1.51 -5.10
CA LYS A 1051 -27.65 -0.46 -6.05
C LYS A 1051 -26.55 -0.17 -7.07
N ILE A 1052 -25.28 -0.17 -6.65
CA ILE A 1052 -24.15 -0.04 -7.58
C ILE A 1052 -24.10 -1.23 -8.55
N LYS A 1053 -24.24 -2.47 -8.06
CA LYS A 1053 -24.32 -3.67 -8.93
C LYS A 1053 -25.48 -3.61 -9.91
N TYR A 1054 -26.64 -3.15 -9.45
CA TYR A 1054 -27.81 -2.94 -10.30
C TYR A 1054 -27.50 -1.97 -11.44
N LEU A 1055 -26.85 -0.84 -11.16
CA LEU A 1055 -26.46 0.14 -12.18
C LEU A 1055 -25.43 -0.43 -13.16
N GLN A 1056 -24.43 -1.18 -12.67
CA GLN A 1056 -23.44 -1.84 -13.52
C GLN A 1056 -24.08 -2.77 -14.55
N GLN A 1057 -25.12 -3.52 -14.15
CA GLN A 1057 -25.80 -4.49 -14.99
C GLN A 1057 -26.87 -3.88 -15.91
N THR A 1058 -27.57 -2.84 -15.44
CA THR A 1058 -28.74 -2.28 -16.13
C THR A 1058 -28.37 -1.18 -17.12
N LEU A 1059 -27.33 -0.39 -16.83
CA LEU A 1059 -26.91 0.69 -17.71
C LEU A 1059 -26.20 0.14 -18.95
N VAL A 1060 -26.50 0.76 -20.09
CA VAL A 1060 -25.88 0.39 -21.37
C VAL A 1060 -24.51 1.09 -21.46
N PRO A 1061 -23.41 0.35 -21.70
CA PRO A 1061 -22.10 0.95 -21.86
C PRO A 1061 -22.08 1.87 -23.08
N ARG A 1062 -21.63 3.11 -22.90
CA ARG A 1062 -21.55 4.13 -23.95
C ARG A 1062 -20.53 3.76 -25.01
N HIS A 1063 -19.44 3.13 -24.60
CA HIS A 1063 -18.40 2.60 -25.49
C HIS A 1063 -18.54 1.08 -25.65
N SER A 1064 -19.45 0.64 -26.52
CA SER A 1064 -19.64 -0.79 -26.83
C SER A 1064 -18.46 -1.45 -27.57
N ARG A 1065 -17.56 -0.64 -28.17
CA ARG A 1065 -16.27 -1.06 -28.74
C ARG A 1065 -15.16 -0.22 -28.14
N GLY A 1066 -14.27 -0.83 -27.35
CA GLY A 1066 -12.98 -0.22 -27.04
C GLY A 1066 -12.14 -0.13 -28.31
N LEU A 1067 -11.24 0.88 -28.39
CA LEU A 1067 -10.29 1.03 -29.50
C LEU A 1067 -9.39 -0.21 -29.69
N ILE A 1068 -9.14 -0.95 -28.60
CA ILE A 1068 -8.31 -2.15 -28.55
C ILE A 1068 -8.93 -3.12 -27.51
N GLY A 1069 -10.06 -3.77 -27.82
CA GLY A 1069 -10.64 -4.77 -26.90
C GLY A 1069 -12.10 -5.17 -27.13
N SER A 1070 -12.45 -6.35 -26.60
CA SER A 1070 -13.75 -7.03 -26.71
C SER A 1070 -14.95 -6.17 -26.28
N ARG A 1071 -16.13 -6.51 -26.79
CA ARG A 1071 -17.41 -5.83 -26.52
C ARG A 1071 -17.69 -5.85 -25.01
N LYS A 1072 -17.67 -4.69 -24.35
CA LYS A 1072 -18.03 -4.60 -22.92
C LYS A 1072 -19.51 -4.98 -22.76
N GLN A 1073 -19.78 -5.90 -21.84
CA GLN A 1073 -21.13 -6.37 -21.53
C GLN A 1073 -21.82 -5.50 -20.46
N ARG A 1074 -21.06 -4.71 -19.68
CA ARG A 1074 -21.56 -3.92 -18.55
C ARG A 1074 -21.04 -2.47 -18.57
N ALA A 1075 -21.79 -1.54 -17.99
CA ALA A 1075 -21.38 -0.14 -17.82
C ALA A 1075 -20.35 0.01 -16.70
N THR A 1076 -19.49 1.01 -16.83
CA THR A 1076 -18.46 1.36 -15.84
C THR A 1076 -19.01 2.42 -14.90
N VAL A 1077 -19.16 2.09 -13.62
CA VAL A 1077 -19.83 2.95 -12.62
C VAL A 1077 -18.81 3.48 -11.62
N ALA A 1078 -18.80 4.81 -11.43
CA ALA A 1078 -18.06 5.45 -10.36
C ALA A 1078 -18.97 5.76 -9.17
N MET A 1079 -18.48 5.56 -7.96
CA MET A 1079 -19.13 6.00 -6.72
C MET A 1079 -18.27 7.11 -6.08
N CYS A 1080 -18.90 8.24 -5.77
CA CYS A 1080 -18.32 9.35 -5.02
C CYS A 1080 -18.96 9.41 -3.63
N GLY A 1081 -18.13 9.36 -2.59
CA GLY A 1081 -18.59 9.38 -1.20
C GLY A 1081 -17.48 9.86 -0.24
N ASP A 1082 -17.84 10.19 1.00
CA ASP A 1082 -16.91 10.65 2.04
C ASP A 1082 -17.09 9.89 3.36
N GLY A 1083 -18.19 9.14 3.52
CA GLY A 1083 -18.57 8.52 4.79
C GLY A 1083 -18.20 7.03 4.94
N ILE A 1084 -18.21 6.58 6.21
CA ILE A 1084 -18.09 5.15 6.59
C ILE A 1084 -19.24 4.33 5.96
N ASN A 1085 -20.42 4.95 5.89
CA ASN A 1085 -21.63 4.36 5.33
C ASN A 1085 -21.52 4.03 3.83
N ASP A 1086 -20.55 4.63 3.13
CA ASP A 1086 -20.37 4.47 1.69
C ASP A 1086 -19.26 3.48 1.35
N ALA A 1087 -18.48 3.03 2.34
CA ALA A 1087 -17.35 2.12 2.11
C ALA A 1087 -17.74 0.83 1.37
N PRO A 1088 -18.87 0.15 1.67
CA PRO A 1088 -19.29 -1.02 0.91
C PRO A 1088 -19.64 -0.68 -0.56
N ALA A 1089 -20.26 0.48 -0.79
CA ALA A 1089 -20.62 0.94 -2.13
C ALA A 1089 -19.38 1.36 -2.94
N LEU A 1090 -18.44 2.06 -2.30
CA LEU A 1090 -17.14 2.41 -2.87
C LEU A 1090 -16.37 1.14 -3.25
N ALA A 1091 -16.29 0.14 -2.38
CA ALA A 1091 -15.60 -1.12 -2.67
C ALA A 1091 -16.22 -1.91 -3.85
N THR A 1092 -17.52 -1.73 -4.09
CA THR A 1092 -18.26 -2.44 -5.15
C THR A 1092 -18.20 -1.73 -6.51
N ALA A 1093 -18.01 -0.40 -6.51
CA ALA A 1093 -17.91 0.39 -7.73
C ALA A 1093 -16.69 0.00 -8.57
N ASP A 1094 -16.78 0.14 -9.90
CA ASP A 1094 -15.61 -0.03 -10.76
C ASP A 1094 -14.58 1.08 -10.47
N LEU A 1095 -15.07 2.28 -10.14
CA LEU A 1095 -14.22 3.38 -9.72
C LEU A 1095 -14.72 4.03 -8.43
N SER A 1096 -13.95 3.92 -7.36
CA SER A 1096 -14.26 4.57 -6.09
C SER A 1096 -13.51 5.89 -5.93
N ILE A 1097 -14.24 6.95 -5.59
CA ILE A 1097 -13.72 8.30 -5.40
C ILE A 1097 -14.10 8.79 -4.01
N ALA A 1098 -13.11 8.97 -3.14
CA ALA A 1098 -13.30 9.61 -1.85
C ALA A 1098 -13.12 11.14 -1.97
N ILE A 1099 -13.99 11.91 -1.31
CA ILE A 1099 -13.94 13.38 -1.31
C ILE A 1099 -13.52 13.89 0.08
N GLY A 1100 -12.55 14.82 0.10
CA GLY A 1100 -12.10 15.52 1.31
C GLY A 1100 -11.40 14.62 2.34
N SER A 1101 -11.49 15.01 3.61
CA SER A 1101 -11.04 14.25 4.78
C SER A 1101 -12.04 13.15 5.15
N GLY A 1102 -12.57 12.44 4.16
CA GLY A 1102 -13.50 11.34 4.38
C GLY A 1102 -12.94 10.33 5.38
N SER A 1103 -13.83 9.56 6.01
CA SER A 1103 -13.43 8.60 7.05
C SER A 1103 -12.30 7.67 6.59
N ASP A 1104 -11.45 7.21 7.52
CA ASP A 1104 -10.34 6.28 7.21
C ASP A 1104 -10.80 5.05 6.42
N VAL A 1105 -12.03 4.59 6.67
CA VAL A 1105 -12.66 3.48 5.95
C VAL A 1105 -12.92 3.83 4.48
N ALA A 1106 -13.44 5.04 4.20
CA ALA A 1106 -13.63 5.53 2.83
C ALA A 1106 -12.29 5.73 2.10
N LEU A 1107 -11.27 6.26 2.79
CA LEU A 1107 -9.92 6.41 2.24
C LEU A 1107 -9.26 5.06 1.91
N SER A 1108 -9.52 4.04 2.72
CA SER A 1108 -8.96 2.70 2.52
C SER A 1108 -9.55 1.98 1.30
N THR A 1109 -10.80 2.29 0.94
CA THR A 1109 -11.57 1.64 -0.14
C THR A 1109 -11.53 2.41 -1.46
N ALA A 1110 -11.17 3.70 -1.43
CA ALA A 1110 -11.14 4.56 -2.60
C ALA A 1110 -9.98 4.29 -3.57
N SER A 1111 -10.26 4.44 -4.86
CA SER A 1111 -9.30 4.35 -5.97
C SER A 1111 -8.67 5.72 -6.26
N PHE A 1112 -9.46 6.79 -6.15
CA PHE A 1112 -8.98 8.17 -6.09
C PHE A 1112 -9.40 8.81 -4.79
N VAL A 1113 -8.48 9.54 -4.16
CA VAL A 1113 -8.78 10.38 -3.00
C VAL A 1113 -8.58 11.83 -3.42
N LEU A 1114 -9.63 12.63 -3.33
CA LEU A 1114 -9.57 14.07 -3.53
C LEU A 1114 -9.27 14.69 -2.17
N VAL A 1115 -8.09 15.28 -2.00
CA VAL A 1115 -7.70 15.89 -0.72
C VAL A 1115 -8.56 17.12 -0.42
N THR A 1116 -8.96 17.83 -1.48
CA THR A 1116 -9.89 18.96 -1.40
C THR A 1116 -11.34 18.47 -1.41
N SER A 1117 -12.20 19.15 -0.66
CA SER A 1117 -13.64 18.93 -0.71
C SER A 1117 -14.34 19.60 -1.92
N ASP A 1118 -13.61 20.33 -2.77
CA ASP A 1118 -14.13 20.96 -4.00
C ASP A 1118 -14.42 19.90 -5.09
N LEU A 1119 -15.67 19.83 -5.55
CA LEU A 1119 -16.10 18.92 -6.61
C LEU A 1119 -15.47 19.24 -7.98
N ARG A 1120 -14.88 20.43 -8.18
CA ARG A 1120 -14.10 20.73 -9.40
C ARG A 1120 -12.89 19.80 -9.56
N ALA A 1121 -12.36 19.25 -8.46
CA ALA A 1121 -11.27 18.27 -8.52
C ALA A 1121 -11.70 16.98 -9.24
N LEU A 1122 -12.98 16.58 -9.12
CA LEU A 1122 -13.55 15.45 -9.86
C LEU A 1122 -13.51 15.69 -11.38
N VAL A 1123 -13.84 16.91 -11.82
CA VAL A 1123 -13.75 17.25 -13.25
C VAL A 1123 -12.31 17.19 -13.74
N ARG A 1124 -11.37 17.76 -12.98
CA ARG A 1124 -9.93 17.69 -13.32
C ARG A 1124 -9.43 16.26 -13.39
N LEU A 1125 -9.87 15.40 -12.47
CA LEU A 1125 -9.56 13.97 -12.46
C LEU A 1125 -10.00 13.29 -13.76
N LEU A 1126 -11.26 13.49 -14.17
CA LEU A 1126 -11.81 12.85 -15.37
C LEU A 1126 -11.15 13.37 -16.65
N GLU A 1127 -10.92 14.69 -16.76
CA GLU A 1127 -10.18 15.28 -17.88
C GLU A 1127 -8.75 14.74 -17.96
N LEU A 1128 -8.04 14.72 -16.83
CA LEU A 1128 -6.66 14.23 -16.74
C LEU A 1128 -6.59 12.76 -17.14
N SER A 1129 -7.50 11.92 -16.63
CA SER A 1129 -7.54 10.49 -16.92
C SER A 1129 -7.74 10.22 -18.42
N ARG A 1130 -8.64 10.96 -19.09
CA ARG A 1130 -8.83 10.87 -20.54
C ARG A 1130 -7.59 11.30 -21.32
N VAL A 1131 -6.92 12.39 -20.92
CA VAL A 1131 -5.71 12.88 -21.60
C VAL A 1131 -4.54 11.92 -21.44
N VAL A 1132 -4.33 11.37 -20.23
CA VAL A 1132 -3.31 10.37 -19.94
C VAL A 1132 -3.57 9.11 -20.75
N PHE A 1133 -4.79 8.58 -20.76
CA PHE A 1133 -5.10 7.35 -21.50
C PHE A 1133 -5.01 7.54 -23.02
N ARG A 1134 -5.44 8.70 -23.55
CA ARG A 1134 -5.22 9.05 -24.96
C ARG A 1134 -3.74 9.07 -25.31
N ARG A 1135 -2.88 9.54 -24.40
CA ARG A 1135 -1.42 9.53 -24.57
C ARG A 1135 -0.86 8.11 -24.59
N VAL A 1136 -1.34 7.22 -23.72
CA VAL A 1136 -1.00 5.79 -23.72
C VAL A 1136 -1.29 5.17 -25.09
N VAL A 1137 -2.51 5.35 -25.61
CA VAL A 1137 -2.91 4.82 -26.93
C VAL A 1137 -2.06 5.41 -28.06
N LEU A 1138 -1.78 6.71 -28.03
CA LEU A 1138 -0.92 7.36 -29.02
C LEU A 1138 0.51 6.81 -28.99
N ASN A 1139 1.08 6.59 -27.80
CA ASN A 1139 2.41 6.02 -27.64
C ASN A 1139 2.47 4.58 -28.18
N PHE A 1140 1.44 3.76 -27.92
CA PHE A 1140 1.33 2.43 -28.52
C PHE A 1140 1.23 2.48 -30.05
N ALA A 1141 0.41 3.39 -30.57
CA ALA A 1141 0.25 3.57 -32.00
C ALA A 1141 1.59 3.94 -32.67
N TRP A 1142 2.34 4.89 -32.12
CA TRP A 1142 3.66 5.27 -32.65
C TRP A 1142 4.67 4.13 -32.60
N ALA A 1143 4.73 3.41 -31.48
CA ALA A 1143 5.63 2.27 -31.33
C ALA A 1143 5.31 1.16 -32.35
N LEU A 1144 4.01 0.93 -32.64
CA LEU A 1144 3.57 -0.07 -33.62
C LEU A 1144 3.82 0.39 -35.07
N VAL A 1145 3.48 1.64 -35.41
CA VAL A 1145 3.65 2.20 -36.77
C VAL A 1145 5.09 2.09 -37.23
N TYR A 1146 6.03 2.42 -36.34
CA TYR A 1146 7.46 2.31 -36.63
C TYR A 1146 7.85 0.88 -37.02
N ASN A 1147 7.44 -0.11 -36.23
CA ASN A 1147 7.74 -1.53 -36.50
C ASN A 1147 7.02 -2.03 -37.77
N LEU A 1148 5.77 -1.63 -37.99
CA LEU A 1148 4.97 -2.07 -39.13
C LEU A 1148 5.52 -1.56 -40.47
N VAL A 1149 6.08 -0.35 -40.50
CA VAL A 1149 6.71 0.23 -41.69
C VAL A 1149 8.13 -0.31 -41.88
N ALA A 1150 8.91 -0.44 -40.81
CA ALA A 1150 10.32 -0.80 -40.93
C ALA A 1150 10.57 -2.30 -41.15
N LEU A 1151 9.67 -3.18 -40.68
CA LEU A 1151 9.82 -4.63 -40.83
C LEU A 1151 9.79 -5.11 -42.29
N PRO A 1152 8.85 -4.68 -43.16
CA PRO A 1152 8.88 -5.06 -44.59
C PRO A 1152 10.12 -4.54 -45.32
N VAL A 1153 10.59 -3.34 -44.95
CA VAL A 1153 11.82 -2.75 -45.51
C VAL A 1153 13.04 -3.59 -45.11
N ALA A 1154 13.12 -4.00 -43.85
CA ALA A 1154 14.18 -4.88 -43.34
C ALA A 1154 14.15 -6.28 -43.96
N ALA A 1155 12.96 -6.82 -44.22
CA ALA A 1155 12.79 -8.11 -44.88
C ALA A 1155 13.14 -8.10 -46.38
N GLY A 1156 13.49 -6.93 -46.94
CA GLY A 1156 13.89 -6.78 -48.34
C GLY A 1156 12.74 -6.62 -49.33
N ALA A 1157 11.51 -6.37 -48.87
CA ALA A 1157 10.34 -6.22 -49.76
C ALA A 1157 10.49 -5.07 -50.77
N LEU A 1158 11.25 -4.03 -50.41
CA LEU A 1158 11.54 -2.88 -51.28
C LEU A 1158 12.89 -2.99 -52.02
N TYR A 1159 13.59 -4.11 -51.92
CA TYR A 1159 14.92 -4.27 -52.51
C TYR A 1159 14.90 -4.12 -54.04
N ALA A 1160 13.80 -4.50 -54.69
CA ALA A 1160 13.61 -4.34 -56.13
C ALA A 1160 13.54 -2.86 -56.60
N ILE A 1161 13.33 -1.91 -55.68
CA ILE A 1161 13.30 -0.48 -56.01
C ILE A 1161 14.72 0.07 -55.93
N THR A 1162 15.16 0.73 -57.01
CA THR A 1162 16.46 1.41 -57.07
C THR A 1162 16.26 2.91 -56.86
N SER A 1163 17.06 3.51 -55.97
CA SER A 1163 17.08 4.96 -55.72
C SER A 1163 18.52 5.46 -55.80
N GLY A 1164 18.81 6.37 -56.74
CA GLY A 1164 20.16 6.90 -56.93
C GLY A 1164 21.22 5.88 -57.36
N GLY A 1165 20.82 4.78 -58.02
CA GLY A 1165 21.73 3.73 -58.49
C GLY A 1165 22.08 2.64 -57.46
N LYS A 1166 21.47 2.66 -56.27
CA LYS A 1166 21.60 1.60 -55.25
C LYS A 1166 20.24 1.01 -54.89
N HIS A 1167 20.22 -0.28 -54.55
CA HIS A 1167 19.02 -0.95 -54.04
C HIS A 1167 18.65 -0.43 -52.65
N VAL A 1168 17.35 -0.32 -52.37
CA VAL A 1168 16.86 0.08 -51.04
C VAL A 1168 17.03 -1.09 -50.06
N ARG A 1169 17.99 -0.97 -49.13
CA ARG A 1169 18.23 -1.91 -48.03
C ARG A 1169 18.29 -1.16 -46.71
N LEU A 1170 17.73 -1.75 -45.64
CA LEU A 1170 17.87 -1.24 -44.28
C LEU A 1170 19.06 -1.94 -43.60
N ASP A 1171 20.19 -1.24 -43.44
CA ASP A 1171 21.31 -1.80 -42.70
C ASP A 1171 20.98 -1.93 -41.20
N PRO A 1172 21.50 -2.96 -40.50
CA PRO A 1172 21.24 -3.19 -39.08
C PRO A 1172 21.56 -2.00 -38.17
N VAL A 1173 22.58 -1.20 -38.51
CA VAL A 1173 22.95 0.02 -37.75
C VAL A 1173 21.80 1.03 -37.78
N TRP A 1174 21.25 1.32 -38.96
CA TRP A 1174 20.13 2.25 -39.11
C TRP A 1174 18.85 1.73 -38.47
N ALA A 1175 18.60 0.41 -38.55
CA ALA A 1175 17.50 -0.25 -37.85
C ALA A 1175 17.60 -0.05 -36.32
N SER A 1176 18.80 -0.18 -35.76
CA SER A 1176 19.05 -0.01 -34.32
C SER A 1176 18.90 1.44 -33.83
N LEU A 1177 19.38 2.41 -34.62
CA LEU A 1177 19.21 3.84 -34.31
C LEU A 1177 17.74 4.22 -34.32
N ALA A 1178 17.01 3.82 -35.36
CA ALA A 1178 15.65 4.26 -35.53
C ALA A 1178 14.69 3.54 -34.53
N MET A 1179 15.06 2.36 -34.02
CA MET A 1179 14.47 1.77 -32.81
C MET A 1179 14.72 2.62 -31.54
N ALA A 1180 15.94 3.12 -31.32
CA ALA A 1180 16.22 4.01 -30.18
C ALA A 1180 15.40 5.31 -30.26
N LEU A 1181 15.27 5.88 -31.46
CA LEU A 1181 14.43 7.05 -31.72
C LEU A 1181 12.94 6.78 -31.43
N SER A 1182 12.44 5.58 -31.73
CA SER A 1182 11.08 5.16 -31.37
C SER A 1182 10.86 5.23 -29.85
N SER A 1183 11.75 4.66 -29.05
CA SER A 1183 11.68 4.74 -27.58
C SER A 1183 11.76 6.18 -27.06
N VAL A 1184 12.67 6.99 -27.61
CA VAL A 1184 12.79 8.42 -27.25
C VAL A 1184 11.51 9.19 -27.57
N SER A 1185 10.85 8.89 -28.69
CA SER A 1185 9.59 9.54 -29.08
C SER A 1185 8.47 9.27 -28.07
N VAL A 1186 8.35 8.03 -27.58
CA VAL A 1186 7.37 7.60 -26.56
C VAL A 1186 7.62 8.29 -25.22
N VAL A 1187 8.87 8.34 -24.78
CA VAL A 1187 9.24 9.00 -23.51
C VAL A 1187 9.00 10.51 -23.61
N SER A 1188 9.42 11.14 -24.71
CA SER A 1188 9.21 12.58 -24.95
C SER A 1188 7.72 12.93 -25.01
N SER A 1189 6.93 12.13 -25.73
CA SER A 1189 5.46 12.26 -25.79
C SER A 1189 4.82 12.20 -24.40
N SER A 1190 5.30 11.32 -23.53
CA SER A 1190 4.81 11.20 -22.15
C SER A 1190 5.23 12.38 -21.28
N LEU A 1191 6.47 12.86 -21.40
CA LEU A 1191 6.97 14.03 -20.65
C LEU A 1191 6.25 15.33 -21.06
N LEU A 1192 5.83 15.44 -22.33
CA LEU A 1192 5.06 16.57 -22.83
C LEU A 1192 3.73 16.77 -22.10
N LEU A 1193 3.18 15.75 -21.43
CA LEU A 1193 2.00 15.89 -20.56
C LEU A 1193 2.21 16.96 -19.46
N ARG A 1194 3.45 17.18 -19.00
CA ARG A 1194 3.80 18.20 -18.00
C ARG A 1194 3.75 19.63 -18.54
N THR A 1195 3.83 19.79 -19.86
CA THR A 1195 3.80 21.13 -20.48
C THR A 1195 2.38 21.69 -20.47
N ARG A 1196 2.23 23.01 -20.56
CA ARG A 1196 0.91 23.67 -20.70
C ARG A 1196 0.56 24.01 -22.15
N ILE A 1197 1.29 23.42 -23.11
CA ILE A 1197 1.12 23.72 -24.54
C ILE A 1197 -0.21 23.10 -25.01
N PRO A 1198 -1.06 23.85 -25.73
CA PRO A 1198 -2.33 23.32 -26.24
C PRO A 1198 -2.10 22.06 -27.09
N ILE A 1199 -2.98 21.06 -26.96
CA ILE A 1199 -2.95 19.75 -27.66
C ILE A 1199 -1.86 18.78 -27.16
N LEU A 1200 -0.68 19.29 -26.78
CA LEU A 1200 0.46 18.47 -26.33
C LEU A 1200 0.46 18.20 -24.83
N GLY A 1201 0.08 19.18 -24.02
CA GLY A 1201 0.11 19.13 -22.57
C GLY A 1201 -1.27 19.11 -21.92
N PHE A 1202 -1.31 18.79 -20.62
CA PHE A 1202 -2.54 18.91 -19.85
C PHE A 1202 -2.75 20.36 -19.40
N ARG A 1203 -3.95 20.89 -19.65
CA ARG A 1203 -4.38 22.19 -19.16
C ARG A 1203 -5.74 22.00 -18.48
N PRO A 1204 -5.88 22.34 -17.19
CA PRO A 1204 -7.16 22.25 -16.53
C PRO A 1204 -8.14 23.19 -17.23
N SER A 1205 -9.33 22.68 -17.57
CA SER A 1205 -10.40 23.53 -18.07
C SER A 1205 -10.78 24.55 -17.00
N LYS A 1206 -10.99 25.81 -17.41
CA LYS A 1206 -11.57 26.83 -16.52
C LYS A 1206 -13.07 26.56 -16.44
N VAL A 1207 -13.46 25.52 -15.71
CA VAL A 1207 -14.86 25.35 -15.30
C VAL A 1207 -15.09 26.41 -14.22
N MET A 1208 -15.76 27.52 -14.61
CA MET A 1208 -16.10 28.63 -13.72
C MET A 1208 -17.23 28.23 -12.78
#